data_AF-A0A317SPA3-F1
#
_entry.id   AF-A0A317SPA3-F1
#
_cell.length_a   1.000
_cell.length_b   1.000
_cell.length_c   1.000
_cell.angle_alpha   90.00
_cell.angle_beta   90.00
_cell.angle_gamma   90.00
#
_symmetry.space_group_name_H-M   'P 1'
#
loop_
_entity.id
_entity.type
_entity.pdbx_description
1 polymer ?
#
loop_
_entity_poly.entity_id
_entity_poly.type
_entity_poly.pdbx_seq_one_letter_code
_entity_poly.pdbx_strand_id
1 'polypeptide(L)'
;MWVAAECVPGWVMDSEHLPRVKECLSLVNSTANQLAKIPVGAVSEEAWDAGFGYPPGHTVLLSVVLLGELLDNALAGVVFSLLKVKMLSWEYGMFGKYLLQRAGWCLGELDMLGITEPAILFYVSSFDRLALRKDHSRCSDRVCLANQIDEKVYKTRHATETCTCEHIVVEEEGNRPVTEVLHRGDIPVISYDGEKVLVRSSDSTPYVAMSHVWSDGLGNPRSNSLPKCQFERIQNLVNALHPDRDPASPVPFWLDTVCVPLHLETRKTAIRRMAKTYDSAAEVLVLDVSLSGTSAGVPVDELLMRIRCTPWTQRLWTLQEGMLAEELYFQFSDKAIVAESLPDIWYEANSPIKLCTKHFGRPRADNSPLETRVFRALASDADEFVKDEIAMESALETLSRHPDCPNMLDHALLHRLDTIHSSSFHPVYFAGWGSFHRLRYRFGVGHSALPSVAGALRGRLSSKMDDETICVATLLDIDPLHILSAKGQRARMKLLVDSMDNFPPNIIFTDVPRMDLDGYRWAPESFMYKNANYAGLLRMGEPGHRTKEGLVVSNYSFYTFPEDWKFPRAGSFVVKGWESYYRITHAHALTVGVARPAVILEQPPAAISRGIVVDIWREDDGLVKFGRHVGHVSVEVLGDESAGEVVCEVVKRPISYKWCVG
;
A
#
# COMPACT_ATOMS: atom_id res chain seq x y z
N MET A 1 -13.62 -10.97 25.76
CA MET A 1 -13.30 -9.88 26.71
C MET A 1 -14.39 -8.82 26.77
N TRP A 2 -14.84 -8.23 25.65
CA TRP A 2 -16.03 -7.37 25.62
C TRP A 2 -17.34 -8.12 25.96
N VAL A 3 -17.52 -9.33 25.42
CA VAL A 3 -18.60 -10.26 25.83
C VAL A 3 -18.49 -10.61 27.32
N ALA A 4 -17.28 -10.74 27.87
CA ALA A 4 -17.09 -11.09 29.29
C ALA A 4 -17.27 -9.89 30.25
N ALA A 5 -16.99 -8.67 29.80
CA ALA A 5 -17.08 -7.46 30.61
C ALA A 5 -18.51 -6.90 30.71
N GLU A 6 -19.40 -7.19 29.75
CA GLU A 6 -20.80 -6.76 29.79
C GLU A 6 -21.79 -7.87 30.21
N CYS A 7 -21.33 -9.09 30.48
CA CYS A 7 -22.18 -10.19 30.98
C CYS A 7 -22.69 -10.00 32.42
N VAL A 8 -22.41 -8.85 33.07
CA VAL A 8 -22.91 -8.53 34.42
C VAL A 8 -23.90 -7.36 34.32
N PRO A 9 -25.20 -7.58 34.60
CA PRO A 9 -26.19 -6.50 34.64
C PRO A 9 -25.78 -5.41 35.64
N GLY A 10 -25.66 -4.16 35.17
CA GLY A 10 -25.23 -3.00 35.97
C GLY A 10 -23.79 -2.52 35.74
N TRP A 11 -23.02 -3.18 34.87
CA TRP A 11 -21.67 -2.74 34.51
C TRP A 11 -21.70 -1.76 33.33
N VAL A 12 -21.46 -0.48 33.62
CA VAL A 12 -21.00 0.52 32.64
C VAL A 12 -19.48 0.37 32.60
N MET A 13 -18.83 0.52 31.44
CA MET A 13 -17.39 0.77 31.45
C MET A 13 -17.18 2.17 32.01
N ASP A 14 -17.09 2.26 33.33
CA ASP A 14 -16.72 3.47 34.03
C ASP A 14 -15.34 3.92 33.53
N SER A 15 -15.06 5.22 33.63
CA SER A 15 -13.75 5.82 33.35
C SER A 15 -12.58 5.17 34.09
N GLU A 16 -12.82 4.32 35.10
CA GLU A 16 -11.82 3.60 35.89
C GLU A 16 -11.32 2.28 35.28
N HIS A 17 -12.12 1.57 34.48
CA HIS A 17 -11.77 0.20 34.01
C HIS A 17 -10.94 0.19 32.73
N LEU A 18 -11.26 1.10 31.80
CA LEU A 18 -10.50 1.26 30.56
C LEU A 18 -9.01 1.55 30.82
N PRO A 19 -8.63 2.42 31.78
CA PRO A 19 -7.24 2.56 32.21
C PRO A 19 -6.58 1.24 32.67
N ARG A 20 -7.28 0.42 33.46
CA ARG A 20 -6.75 -0.87 33.94
C ARG A 20 -6.54 -1.87 32.82
N VAL A 21 -7.48 -1.96 31.87
CA VAL A 21 -7.32 -2.83 30.68
C VAL A 21 -6.13 -2.37 29.84
N LYS A 22 -5.96 -1.05 29.66
CA LYS A 22 -4.81 -0.47 28.95
C LYS A 22 -3.50 -0.76 29.68
N GLU A 23 -3.48 -0.64 31.01
CA GLU A 23 -2.30 -0.94 31.83
C GLU A 23 -1.91 -2.41 31.71
N CYS A 24 -2.87 -3.33 31.85
CA CYS A 24 -2.65 -4.75 31.67
C CYS A 24 -2.13 -5.08 30.26
N LEU A 25 -2.78 -4.56 29.21
CA LEU A 25 -2.33 -4.78 27.82
C LEU A 25 -0.93 -4.21 27.58
N SER A 26 -0.61 -3.04 28.14
CA SER A 26 0.72 -2.42 28.03
C SER A 26 1.80 -3.23 28.75
N LEU A 27 1.49 -3.80 29.92
CA LEU A 27 2.39 -4.69 30.65
C LEU A 27 2.63 -5.99 29.89
N VAL A 28 1.57 -6.62 29.35
CA VAL A 28 1.68 -7.83 28.53
C VAL A 28 2.48 -7.53 27.27
N ASN A 29 2.19 -6.44 26.57
CA ASN A 29 2.91 -6.02 25.36
C ASN A 29 4.39 -5.82 25.62
N SER A 30 4.76 -5.03 26.63
CA SER A 30 6.16 -4.77 26.97
C SER A 30 6.92 -6.05 27.34
N THR A 31 6.30 -6.93 28.14
CA THR A 31 6.89 -8.21 28.54
C THR A 31 7.04 -9.15 27.34
N ALA A 32 5.98 -9.33 26.55
CA ALA A 32 5.99 -10.20 25.38
C ALA A 32 7.00 -9.73 24.34
N ASN A 33 7.09 -8.42 24.07
CA ASN A 33 8.05 -7.85 23.13
C ASN A 33 9.51 -8.02 23.58
N GLN A 34 9.78 -8.03 24.88
CA GLN A 34 11.11 -8.35 25.40
C GLN A 34 11.45 -9.83 25.18
N LEU A 35 10.52 -10.73 25.51
CA LEU A 35 10.70 -12.18 25.34
C LEU A 35 10.78 -12.58 23.85
N ALA A 36 10.09 -11.86 22.96
CA ALA A 36 10.06 -12.13 21.52
C ALA A 36 11.44 -11.98 20.84
N LYS A 37 12.37 -11.30 21.51
CA LYS A 37 13.76 -11.08 21.05
C LYS A 37 14.69 -12.26 21.38
N ILE A 38 14.23 -13.25 22.15
CA ILE A 38 15.03 -14.42 22.51
C ILE A 38 15.26 -15.29 21.26
N PRO A 39 16.50 -15.70 20.95
CA PRO A 39 16.79 -16.52 19.78
C PRO A 39 16.21 -17.94 19.85
N VAL A 40 15.78 -18.47 18.71
CA VAL A 40 15.26 -19.84 18.58
C VAL A 40 16.33 -20.90 18.90
N GLY A 41 17.60 -20.61 18.61
CA GLY A 41 18.75 -21.52 18.83
C GLY A 41 19.12 -21.81 20.29
N ALA A 42 18.32 -21.35 21.27
CA ALA A 42 18.40 -21.82 22.65
C ALA A 42 17.85 -23.26 22.85
N VAL A 43 17.45 -23.93 21.76
CA VAL A 43 16.88 -25.28 21.73
C VAL A 43 17.59 -26.09 20.63
N SER A 44 17.96 -27.35 20.89
CA SER A 44 18.74 -28.15 19.93
C SER A 44 17.92 -28.60 18.71
N GLU A 45 18.58 -28.73 17.56
CA GLU A 45 18.00 -29.22 16.29
C GLU A 45 17.46 -30.65 16.45
N GLU A 46 18.10 -31.49 17.28
CA GLU A 46 17.59 -32.84 17.56
C GLU A 46 16.30 -32.84 18.39
N ALA A 47 16.12 -31.90 19.33
CA ALA A 47 14.89 -31.76 20.09
C ALA A 47 13.71 -31.33 19.21
N TRP A 48 14.01 -30.61 18.14
CA TRP A 48 13.06 -30.16 17.12
C TRP A 48 12.58 -31.31 16.21
N ASP A 49 13.52 -32.11 15.69
CA ASP A 49 13.22 -33.21 14.78
C ASP A 49 12.56 -34.42 15.46
N ALA A 50 12.71 -34.55 16.77
CA ALA A 50 12.09 -35.60 17.57
C ALA A 50 10.55 -35.45 17.74
N GLY A 51 9.92 -34.45 17.10
CA GLY A 51 8.47 -34.30 17.11
C GLY A 51 7.87 -33.83 18.45
N PHE A 52 8.71 -33.43 19.40
CA PHE A 52 8.27 -32.58 20.51
C PHE A 52 8.01 -31.19 19.91
N GLY A 53 6.78 -30.98 19.45
CA GLY A 53 6.33 -29.75 18.82
C GLY A 53 6.89 -28.51 19.51
N TYR A 54 7.22 -27.51 18.69
CA TYR A 54 7.65 -26.14 19.00
C TYR A 54 8.05 -25.89 20.46
N PRO A 55 9.25 -25.34 20.77
CA PRO A 55 9.66 -25.12 22.15
C PRO A 55 8.50 -24.47 22.92
N PRO A 56 7.85 -25.15 23.88
CA PRO A 56 6.50 -24.80 24.29
C PRO A 56 6.35 -23.33 24.71
N GLY A 57 7.42 -22.75 25.28
CA GLY A 57 7.51 -21.34 25.61
C GLY A 57 7.38 -20.38 24.42
N HIS A 58 7.97 -20.69 23.25
CA HIS A 58 7.89 -19.85 22.05
C HIS A 58 6.49 -19.89 21.42
N THR A 59 5.83 -21.05 21.39
CA THR A 59 4.44 -21.14 20.92
C THR A 59 3.49 -20.43 21.86
N VAL A 60 3.63 -20.63 23.17
CA VAL A 60 2.83 -19.91 24.17
C VAL A 60 3.04 -18.41 24.03
N LEU A 61 4.29 -17.96 23.89
CA LEU A 61 4.61 -16.55 23.67
C LEU A 61 3.95 -16.01 22.39
N LEU A 62 4.05 -16.73 21.27
CA LEU A 62 3.38 -16.35 20.03
C LEU A 62 1.86 -16.27 20.21
N SER A 63 1.24 -17.25 20.89
CA SER A 63 -0.19 -17.19 21.21
C SER A 63 -0.57 -15.98 22.07
N VAL A 64 0.27 -15.61 23.04
CA VAL A 64 0.07 -14.39 23.86
C VAL A 64 0.18 -13.14 23.01
N VAL A 65 1.16 -13.06 22.10
CA VAL A 65 1.32 -11.93 21.17
C VAL A 65 0.09 -11.80 20.26
N LEU A 66 -0.35 -12.89 19.65
CA LEU A 66 -1.52 -12.92 18.75
C LEU A 66 -2.81 -12.54 19.47
N LEU A 67 -3.02 -13.07 20.69
CA LEU A 67 -4.17 -12.71 21.51
C LEU A 67 -4.11 -11.25 21.95
N GLY A 68 -2.93 -10.78 22.34
CA GLY A 68 -2.69 -9.40 22.74
C GLY A 68 -3.01 -8.41 21.62
N GLU A 69 -2.52 -8.67 20.41
CA GLU A 69 -2.82 -7.89 19.21
C GLU A 69 -4.33 -7.89 18.91
N LEU A 70 -4.98 -9.07 18.94
CA LEU A 70 -6.42 -9.16 18.72
C LEU A 70 -7.22 -8.34 19.74
N LEU A 71 -6.83 -8.39 21.02
CA LEU A 71 -7.49 -7.63 22.09
C LEU A 71 -7.25 -6.12 21.95
N ASP A 72 -6.06 -5.71 21.55
CA ASP A 72 -5.72 -4.31 21.30
C ASP A 72 -6.49 -3.76 20.08
N ASN A 73 -6.57 -4.54 18.99
CA ASN A 73 -7.39 -4.23 17.82
C ASN A 73 -8.88 -4.11 18.17
N ALA A 74 -9.39 -5.06 18.97
CA ALA A 74 -10.77 -5.03 19.44
C ALA A 74 -11.04 -3.83 20.35
N LEU A 75 -10.10 -3.48 21.23
CA LEU A 75 -10.21 -2.30 22.09
C LEU A 75 -10.23 -1.01 21.26
N ALA A 76 -9.35 -0.91 20.26
CA ALA A 76 -9.33 0.21 19.34
C ALA A 76 -10.68 0.32 18.61
N GLY A 77 -11.17 -0.76 17.99
CA GLY A 77 -12.44 -0.79 17.26
C GLY A 77 -13.66 -0.42 18.11
N VAL A 78 -13.74 -0.88 19.36
CA VAL A 78 -14.84 -0.56 20.29
C VAL A 78 -14.75 0.88 20.83
N VAL A 79 -13.53 1.42 20.97
CA VAL A 79 -13.30 2.77 21.53
C VAL A 79 -13.16 3.84 20.45
N PHE A 80 -13.07 3.52 19.15
CA PHE A 80 -12.95 4.51 18.07
C PHE A 80 -14.14 5.48 17.96
N SER A 81 -15.28 5.20 18.61
CA SER A 81 -16.34 6.18 18.88
C SER A 81 -15.92 7.32 19.82
N LEU A 82 -14.78 7.19 20.50
CA LEU A 82 -14.16 8.10 21.45
C LEU A 82 -12.67 8.30 21.08
N LEU A 83 -12.38 9.42 20.42
CA LEU A 83 -11.04 9.85 19.99
C LEU A 83 -9.94 9.56 21.04
N LYS A 84 -8.79 9.00 20.59
CA LYS A 84 -7.46 8.91 21.26
C LYS A 84 -7.06 7.56 21.91
N VAL A 85 -7.07 6.44 21.17
CA VAL A 85 -6.32 5.24 21.60
C VAL A 85 -5.18 4.96 20.61
N LYS A 86 -3.94 5.03 21.10
CA LYS A 86 -2.74 4.62 20.35
C LYS A 86 -2.66 3.09 20.43
N MET A 87 -2.66 2.43 19.26
CA MET A 87 -2.44 0.99 19.18
C MET A 87 -1.02 0.64 19.62
N LEU A 88 -0.88 -0.47 20.33
CA LEU A 88 0.41 -1.03 20.73
C LEU A 88 1.06 -1.71 19.53
N SER A 89 2.39 -1.72 19.52
CA SER A 89 3.15 -2.47 18.53
C SER A 89 3.50 -3.84 19.12
N TRP A 90 3.07 -4.91 18.46
CA TRP A 90 3.29 -6.28 18.89
C TRP A 90 4.39 -6.92 18.05
N GLU A 91 5.45 -7.40 18.69
CA GLU A 91 6.60 -8.02 18.01
C GLU A 91 6.29 -9.49 17.67
N TYR A 92 6.29 -9.84 16.39
CA TYR A 92 6.07 -11.23 15.93
C TYR A 92 7.17 -12.22 16.41
N GLY A 93 8.34 -11.68 16.75
CA GLY A 93 9.45 -12.43 17.35
C GLY A 93 10.23 -13.33 16.39
N MET A 94 11.34 -13.88 16.89
CA MET A 94 12.23 -14.75 16.10
C MET A 94 11.58 -16.07 15.69
N PHE A 95 10.74 -16.63 16.57
CA PHE A 95 10.02 -17.87 16.30
C PHE A 95 9.02 -17.73 15.16
N GLY A 96 8.22 -16.66 15.14
CA GLY A 96 7.32 -16.38 14.02
C GLY A 96 8.07 -16.20 12.71
N LYS A 97 9.16 -15.42 12.71
CA LYS A 97 10.04 -15.26 11.53
C LYS A 97 10.57 -16.59 10.99
N TYR A 98 10.90 -17.51 11.89
CA TYR A 98 11.33 -18.85 11.52
C TYR A 98 10.20 -19.68 10.89
N LEU A 99 8.96 -19.60 11.40
CA LEU A 99 7.79 -20.26 10.76
C LEU A 99 7.59 -19.76 9.32
N LEU A 100 7.69 -18.44 9.11
CA LEU A 100 7.63 -17.84 7.78
C LEU A 100 8.71 -18.40 6.85
N GLN A 101 9.96 -18.44 7.30
CA GLN A 101 11.08 -18.96 6.50
C GLN A 101 10.90 -20.45 6.16
N ARG A 102 10.39 -21.26 7.10
CA ARG A 102 10.06 -22.68 6.83
C ARG A 102 8.97 -22.85 5.79
N ALA A 103 8.01 -21.94 5.75
CA ALA A 103 6.97 -21.90 4.73
C ALA A 103 7.46 -21.31 3.39
N GLY A 104 8.74 -20.94 3.28
CA GLY A 104 9.34 -20.41 2.04
C GLY A 104 9.21 -18.90 1.87
N TRP A 105 8.85 -18.15 2.92
CA TRP A 105 8.76 -16.69 2.84
C TRP A 105 10.10 -15.99 2.97
N CYS A 106 10.25 -14.91 2.21
CA CYS A 106 11.29 -13.91 2.41
C CYS A 106 10.79 -12.79 3.31
N LEU A 107 11.50 -12.50 4.41
CA LEU A 107 11.11 -11.42 5.33
C LEU A 107 11.09 -10.05 4.65
N GLY A 108 12.05 -9.78 3.76
CA GLY A 108 12.06 -8.56 2.96
C GLY A 108 10.88 -8.44 1.98
N GLU A 109 10.24 -9.55 1.60
CA GLU A 109 9.05 -9.52 0.74
C GLU A 109 7.83 -9.05 1.53
N LEU A 110 7.63 -9.62 2.72
CA LEU A 110 6.55 -9.26 3.63
C LEU A 110 6.69 -7.80 4.11
N ASP A 111 7.91 -7.38 4.42
CA ASP A 111 8.22 -6.01 4.82
C ASP A 111 7.98 -5.00 3.69
N MET A 112 8.24 -5.36 2.42
CA MET A 112 7.86 -4.54 1.25
C MET A 112 6.35 -4.48 1.04
N LEU A 113 5.61 -5.56 1.32
CA LEU A 113 4.13 -5.58 1.30
C LEU A 113 3.49 -4.82 2.48
N GLY A 114 4.32 -4.33 3.41
CA GLY A 114 3.85 -3.69 4.64
C GLY A 114 3.06 -4.64 5.55
N ILE A 115 3.26 -5.95 5.42
CA ILE A 115 2.64 -6.94 6.31
C ILE A 115 3.49 -7.00 7.57
N THR A 116 2.99 -6.42 8.66
CA THR A 116 3.74 -6.28 9.91
C THR A 116 2.97 -6.81 11.13
N GLU A 117 1.67 -6.99 10.97
CA GLU A 117 0.72 -7.50 11.94
C GLU A 117 1.02 -8.97 12.28
N PRO A 118 1.36 -9.32 13.54
CA PRO A 118 1.62 -10.69 13.96
C PRO A 118 0.55 -11.71 13.52
N ALA A 119 -0.73 -11.37 13.60
CA ALA A 119 -1.84 -12.22 13.18
C ALA A 119 -1.81 -12.55 11.68
N ILE A 120 -1.53 -11.54 10.84
CA ILE A 120 -1.42 -11.75 9.39
C ILE A 120 -0.15 -12.54 9.09
N LEU A 121 0.97 -12.22 9.73
CA LEU A 121 2.23 -12.95 9.57
C LEU A 121 2.07 -14.43 9.95
N PHE A 122 1.35 -14.74 11.02
CA PHE A 122 1.02 -16.11 11.39
C PHE A 122 0.11 -16.78 10.37
N TYR A 123 -0.93 -16.09 9.90
CA TYR A 123 -1.82 -16.63 8.89
C TYR A 123 -1.08 -16.98 7.59
N VAL A 124 -0.28 -16.06 7.04
CA VAL A 124 0.46 -16.30 5.79
C VAL A 124 1.57 -17.34 5.96
N SER A 125 2.06 -17.57 7.18
CA SER A 125 2.99 -18.69 7.45
C SER A 125 2.37 -20.08 7.19
N SER A 126 1.04 -20.17 7.07
CA SER A 126 0.35 -21.41 6.65
C SER A 126 0.40 -21.65 5.14
N PHE A 127 0.80 -20.66 4.34
CA PHE A 127 0.91 -20.81 2.90
C PHE A 127 2.26 -21.46 2.54
N ASP A 128 2.23 -22.68 1.98
CA ASP A 128 3.45 -23.31 1.46
C ASP A 128 3.91 -22.60 0.17
N ARG A 129 5.05 -21.92 0.25
CA ARG A 129 5.72 -21.25 -0.87
C ARG A 129 7.02 -21.92 -1.28
N LEU A 130 7.39 -23.06 -0.67
CA LEU A 130 8.61 -23.79 -1.03
C LEU A 130 8.58 -24.27 -2.49
N ALA A 131 7.37 -24.58 -3.00
CA ALA A 131 7.15 -24.98 -4.38
C ALA A 131 7.59 -23.91 -5.41
N LEU A 132 7.70 -22.64 -5.02
CA LEU A 132 8.12 -21.55 -5.91
C LEU A 132 9.61 -21.60 -6.26
N ARG A 133 10.43 -22.28 -5.44
CA ARG A 133 11.88 -22.47 -5.66
C ARG A 133 12.63 -21.18 -6.01
N LYS A 134 12.26 -20.06 -5.38
CA LYS A 134 12.90 -18.75 -5.60
C LYS A 134 14.17 -18.63 -4.76
N ASP A 135 15.22 -18.05 -5.35
CA ASP A 135 16.48 -17.80 -4.65
C ASP A 135 16.42 -16.47 -3.90
N HIS A 136 16.46 -16.54 -2.57
CA HIS A 136 16.45 -15.39 -1.67
C HIS A 136 17.81 -15.07 -1.05
N SER A 137 18.91 -15.71 -1.50
CA SER A 137 20.27 -15.54 -0.94
C SER A 137 20.78 -14.10 -0.95
N ARG A 138 20.29 -13.28 -1.88
CA ARG A 138 20.65 -11.86 -2.04
C ARG A 138 19.69 -10.90 -1.31
N CYS A 139 18.67 -11.42 -0.63
CA CYS A 139 17.67 -10.60 0.05
C CYS A 139 18.16 -10.15 1.43
N SER A 140 17.53 -9.11 1.95
CA SER A 140 17.64 -8.70 3.35
C SER A 140 16.28 -8.76 4.02
N ASP A 141 16.23 -8.55 5.33
CA ASP A 141 14.96 -8.46 6.08
C ASP A 141 14.07 -7.27 5.65
N ARG A 142 14.59 -6.36 4.81
CA ARG A 142 13.90 -5.14 4.38
C ARG A 142 13.63 -5.05 2.88
N VAL A 143 14.26 -5.90 2.09
CA VAL A 143 14.18 -5.86 0.62
C VAL A 143 14.31 -7.27 0.06
N CYS A 144 13.34 -7.67 -0.78
CA CYS A 144 13.41 -8.90 -1.55
C CYS A 144 13.94 -8.62 -2.97
N LEU A 145 15.03 -9.27 -3.36
CA LEU A 145 15.63 -9.15 -4.69
C LEU A 145 15.40 -10.40 -5.57
N ALA A 146 14.68 -11.40 -5.07
CA ALA A 146 14.49 -12.68 -5.77
C ALA A 146 13.75 -12.56 -7.11
N ASN A 147 12.93 -11.52 -7.26
CA ASN A 147 12.18 -11.26 -8.48
C ASN A 147 12.89 -10.29 -9.45
N GLN A 148 14.08 -9.80 -9.08
CA GLN A 148 14.90 -8.97 -9.97
C GLN A 148 15.68 -9.86 -10.93
N ILE A 149 15.30 -9.81 -12.20
CA ILE A 149 15.94 -10.58 -13.26
C ILE A 149 17.30 -9.98 -13.63
N ASP A 150 18.30 -10.84 -13.83
CA ASP A 150 19.51 -10.47 -14.55
C ASP A 150 19.36 -10.95 -16.01
N GLU A 151 19.13 -10.00 -16.91
CA GLU A 151 18.91 -10.25 -18.35
C GLU A 151 20.03 -11.11 -18.98
N LYS A 152 21.26 -11.10 -18.43
CA LYS A 152 22.39 -11.86 -18.98
C LYS A 152 22.24 -13.37 -18.77
N VAL A 153 21.78 -13.77 -17.58
CA VAL A 153 21.66 -15.19 -17.17
C VAL A 153 20.24 -15.73 -17.24
N TYR A 154 19.26 -14.84 -17.43
CA TYR A 154 17.85 -15.20 -17.52
C TYR A 154 17.59 -16.19 -18.68
N LYS A 155 16.76 -17.20 -18.42
CA LYS A 155 16.29 -18.19 -19.38
C LYS A 155 14.77 -18.26 -19.36
N THR A 156 14.17 -18.15 -20.55
CA THR A 156 12.75 -18.44 -20.77
C THR A 156 12.46 -19.89 -20.40
N ARG A 157 11.34 -20.12 -19.70
CA ARG A 157 10.93 -21.45 -19.24
C ARG A 157 9.83 -22.02 -20.11
N HIS A 158 9.82 -23.34 -20.22
CA HIS A 158 8.68 -24.09 -20.74
C HIS A 158 7.51 -24.08 -19.75
N ALA A 159 6.31 -24.43 -20.22
CA ALA A 159 5.12 -24.54 -19.37
C ALA A 159 5.28 -25.64 -18.30
N THR A 160 6.06 -26.69 -18.58
CA THR A 160 6.42 -27.76 -17.65
C THR A 160 7.93 -27.99 -17.66
N GLU A 161 8.49 -28.46 -16.54
CA GLU A 161 9.94 -28.71 -16.41
C GLU A 161 10.47 -29.78 -17.38
N THR A 162 9.60 -30.69 -17.84
CA THR A 162 9.97 -31.82 -18.72
C THR A 162 9.85 -31.50 -20.21
N CYS A 163 9.30 -30.35 -20.59
CA CYS A 163 9.09 -30.00 -21.98
C CYS A 163 10.36 -29.39 -22.60
N THR A 164 10.66 -29.76 -23.84
CA THR A 164 11.81 -29.27 -24.63
C THR A 164 11.41 -28.86 -26.04
N CYS A 165 10.17 -28.36 -26.22
CA CYS A 165 9.68 -27.94 -27.53
C CYS A 165 10.50 -26.78 -28.11
N GLU A 166 10.36 -26.52 -29.39
CA GLU A 166 11.03 -25.38 -30.02
C GLU A 166 10.39 -24.05 -29.62
N HIS A 167 11.16 -22.97 -29.78
CA HIS A 167 10.64 -21.61 -29.69
C HIS A 167 9.99 -21.21 -31.02
N ILE A 168 8.81 -20.61 -30.97
CA ILE A 168 8.19 -19.96 -32.12
C ILE A 168 8.62 -18.50 -32.11
N VAL A 169 9.30 -18.08 -33.17
CA VAL A 169 9.76 -16.71 -33.38
C VAL A 169 8.64 -15.90 -34.04
N VAL A 170 8.21 -14.82 -33.38
CA VAL A 170 7.13 -13.95 -33.86
C VAL A 170 7.68 -12.82 -34.72
N GLU A 171 8.87 -12.32 -34.38
CA GLU A 171 9.54 -11.25 -35.11
C GLU A 171 11.05 -11.49 -35.15
N GLU A 172 11.64 -11.33 -36.33
CA GLU A 172 13.09 -11.40 -36.57
C GLU A 172 13.52 -10.53 -37.77
N GLU A 173 14.82 -10.51 -38.06
CA GLU A 173 15.32 -9.78 -39.22
C GLU A 173 14.79 -10.37 -40.53
N GLY A 174 14.15 -9.54 -41.37
CA GLY A 174 13.52 -9.96 -42.62
C GLY A 174 12.02 -10.25 -42.53
N ASN A 175 11.46 -10.43 -41.32
CA ASN A 175 10.02 -10.58 -41.10
C ASN A 175 9.61 -9.91 -39.78
N ARG A 176 9.05 -8.69 -39.87
CA ARG A 176 8.79 -7.82 -38.70
C ARG A 176 7.33 -7.38 -38.57
N PRO A 177 6.38 -8.33 -38.45
CA PRO A 177 4.96 -8.00 -38.45
C PRO A 177 4.54 -7.15 -37.23
N VAL A 178 5.20 -7.29 -36.08
CA VAL A 178 4.90 -6.49 -34.88
C VAL A 178 5.36 -5.06 -35.09
N THR A 179 6.57 -4.87 -35.61
CA THR A 179 7.09 -3.54 -35.99
C THR A 179 6.22 -2.88 -37.06
N GLU A 180 5.71 -3.62 -38.05
CA GLU A 180 4.83 -3.08 -39.09
C GLU A 180 3.52 -2.52 -38.53
N VAL A 181 2.89 -3.22 -37.59
CA VAL A 181 1.68 -2.74 -36.91
C VAL A 181 1.99 -1.49 -36.07
N LEU A 182 3.09 -1.49 -35.33
CA LEU A 182 3.52 -0.34 -34.52
C LEU A 182 3.81 0.91 -35.38
N HIS A 183 4.39 0.74 -36.58
CA HIS A 183 4.64 1.85 -37.50
C HIS A 183 3.36 2.48 -38.07
N ARG A 184 2.28 1.71 -38.19
CA ARG A 184 0.95 2.24 -38.55
C ARG A 184 0.28 3.01 -37.42
N GLY A 185 0.79 2.85 -36.20
CA GLY A 185 0.26 3.51 -35.03
C GLY A 185 -0.79 2.68 -34.28
N ASP A 186 -0.79 1.36 -34.45
CA ASP A 186 -1.71 0.43 -33.80
C ASP A 186 -1.00 -0.40 -32.73
N ILE A 187 -1.76 -1.23 -32.00
CA ILE A 187 -1.23 -2.19 -31.02
C ILE A 187 -1.18 -3.59 -31.66
N PRO A 188 -0.01 -4.26 -31.69
CA PRO A 188 0.13 -5.60 -32.23
C PRO A 188 -0.45 -6.64 -31.27
N VAL A 189 -1.47 -7.38 -31.71
CA VAL A 189 -2.07 -8.50 -30.97
C VAL A 189 -1.79 -9.80 -31.70
N ILE A 190 -1.73 -10.90 -30.97
CA ILE A 190 -1.39 -12.21 -31.51
C ILE A 190 -2.45 -13.27 -31.20
N SER A 191 -2.53 -14.29 -32.04
CA SER A 191 -3.31 -15.51 -31.77
C SER A 191 -2.52 -16.72 -32.21
N TYR A 192 -2.61 -17.82 -31.46
CA TYR A 192 -1.98 -19.09 -31.80
C TYR A 192 -3.03 -20.12 -32.24
N ASP A 193 -2.86 -20.71 -33.43
CA ASP A 193 -3.82 -21.67 -34.00
C ASP A 193 -3.43 -23.15 -33.79
N GLY A 194 -2.37 -23.42 -33.00
CA GLY A 194 -1.81 -24.76 -32.80
C GLY A 194 -0.60 -25.07 -33.69
N GLU A 195 -0.36 -24.25 -34.71
CA GLU A 195 0.79 -24.37 -35.61
C GLU A 195 1.62 -23.09 -35.64
N LYS A 196 0.97 -21.94 -35.90
CA LYS A 196 1.63 -20.64 -36.11
C LYS A 196 1.02 -19.53 -35.25
N VAL A 197 1.82 -18.49 -35.06
CA VAL A 197 1.39 -17.24 -34.42
C VAL A 197 1.00 -16.24 -35.52
N LEU A 198 -0.23 -15.73 -35.43
CA LEU A 198 -0.75 -14.71 -36.34
C LEU A 198 -0.73 -13.36 -35.64
N VAL A 199 -0.09 -12.36 -36.24
CA VAL A 199 -0.04 -10.98 -35.74
C VAL A 199 -1.11 -10.14 -36.46
N ARG A 200 -1.88 -9.36 -35.71
CA ARG A 200 -2.92 -8.46 -36.23
C ARG A 200 -2.88 -7.11 -35.51
N SER A 201 -3.60 -6.12 -36.05
CA SER A 201 -3.88 -4.85 -35.38
C SER A 201 -5.02 -5.02 -34.38
N SER A 202 -4.90 -4.41 -33.20
CA SER A 202 -5.96 -4.33 -32.18
C SER A 202 -7.26 -3.73 -32.71
N ASP A 203 -7.21 -2.85 -33.71
CA ASP A 203 -8.41 -2.19 -34.27
C ASP A 203 -9.34 -3.18 -34.98
N SER A 204 -8.86 -4.39 -35.27
CA SER A 204 -9.63 -5.43 -35.95
C SER A 204 -10.45 -6.33 -35.02
N THR A 205 -10.16 -6.35 -33.71
CA THR A 205 -10.79 -7.30 -32.77
C THR A 205 -10.46 -6.94 -31.31
N PRO A 206 -11.40 -7.13 -30.37
CA PRO A 206 -11.08 -7.17 -28.95
C PRO A 206 -10.00 -8.21 -28.65
N TYR A 207 -9.23 -7.96 -27.60
CA TYR A 207 -8.10 -8.80 -27.19
C TYR A 207 -7.91 -8.80 -25.67
N VAL A 208 -7.24 -9.83 -25.17
CA VAL A 208 -6.81 -9.95 -23.78
C VAL A 208 -5.36 -9.47 -23.64
N ALA A 209 -5.07 -8.53 -22.73
CA ALA A 209 -3.68 -8.19 -22.41
C ALA A 209 -3.15 -9.09 -21.29
N MET A 210 -1.99 -9.71 -21.51
CA MET A 210 -1.35 -10.55 -20.51
C MET A 210 -0.47 -9.72 -19.59
N SER A 211 -0.79 -9.72 -18.30
CA SER A 211 0.03 -9.11 -17.26
C SER A 211 0.76 -10.20 -16.49
N HIS A 212 2.10 -10.20 -16.53
CA HIS A 212 2.86 -11.35 -16.03
C HIS A 212 4.20 -10.96 -15.41
N VAL A 213 4.72 -11.86 -14.57
CA VAL A 213 6.02 -11.66 -13.90
C VAL A 213 7.13 -12.32 -14.71
N TRP A 214 8.04 -11.54 -15.31
CA TRP A 214 9.16 -12.10 -16.09
C TRP A 214 10.01 -13.11 -15.31
N SER A 215 10.23 -12.91 -14.00
CA SER A 215 11.02 -13.85 -13.18
C SER A 215 10.36 -15.22 -13.01
N ASP A 216 9.14 -15.42 -13.51
CA ASP A 216 8.45 -16.71 -13.57
C ASP A 216 8.74 -17.48 -14.87
N GLY A 217 9.48 -16.87 -15.82
CA GLY A 217 10.01 -17.56 -17.00
C GLY A 217 9.32 -17.23 -18.32
N LEU A 218 8.40 -16.26 -18.37
CA LEU A 218 7.67 -15.86 -19.57
C LEU A 218 8.29 -14.66 -20.32
N GLY A 219 9.36 -14.05 -19.80
CA GLY A 219 10.18 -13.08 -20.52
C GLY A 219 11.11 -13.72 -21.55
N ASN A 220 11.66 -12.92 -22.48
CA ASN A 220 12.77 -13.30 -23.37
C ASN A 220 13.59 -12.05 -23.79
N PRO A 221 14.80 -11.83 -23.25
CA PRO A 221 15.59 -10.62 -23.56
C PRO A 221 16.35 -10.71 -24.89
N ARG A 222 16.37 -11.86 -25.57
CA ARG A 222 17.25 -12.13 -26.73
C ARG A 222 16.52 -12.23 -28.05
N SER A 223 15.26 -12.65 -28.04
CA SER A 223 14.42 -12.76 -29.24
C SER A 223 12.95 -12.52 -28.90
N ASN A 224 12.17 -12.03 -29.86
CA ASN A 224 10.71 -11.98 -29.76
C ASN A 224 10.13 -13.39 -30.03
N SER A 225 10.37 -14.31 -29.11
CA SER A 225 9.94 -15.71 -29.22
C SER A 225 9.62 -16.33 -27.87
N LEU A 226 8.76 -17.36 -27.88
CA LEU A 226 8.42 -18.19 -26.72
C LEU A 226 8.36 -19.67 -27.11
N PRO A 227 8.57 -20.60 -26.15
CA PRO A 227 8.32 -22.02 -26.38
C PRO A 227 6.88 -22.28 -26.85
N LYS A 228 6.71 -23.22 -27.79
CA LYS A 228 5.38 -23.63 -28.30
C LYS A 228 4.38 -23.93 -27.16
N CYS A 229 4.81 -24.68 -26.14
CA CYS A 229 3.97 -25.02 -24.99
C CYS A 229 3.46 -23.80 -24.20
N GLN A 230 4.16 -22.66 -24.21
CA GLN A 230 3.69 -21.44 -23.56
C GLN A 230 2.62 -20.74 -24.40
N PHE A 231 2.75 -20.73 -25.73
CA PHE A 231 1.68 -20.25 -26.61
C PHE A 231 0.42 -21.08 -26.46
N GLU A 232 0.53 -22.42 -26.45
CA GLU A 232 -0.60 -23.33 -26.20
C GLU A 232 -1.26 -23.03 -24.85
N ARG A 233 -0.46 -22.93 -23.78
CA ARG A 233 -0.96 -22.63 -22.44
C ARG A 233 -1.69 -21.28 -22.41
N ILE A 234 -1.05 -20.21 -22.86
CA ILE A 234 -1.62 -18.86 -22.80
C ILE A 234 -2.88 -18.78 -23.67
N GLN A 235 -2.86 -19.34 -24.88
CA GLN A 235 -4.02 -19.37 -25.76
C GLN A 235 -5.22 -20.09 -25.10
N ASN A 236 -4.98 -21.20 -24.42
CA ASN A 236 -6.02 -21.92 -23.69
C ASN A 236 -6.59 -21.10 -22.53
N LEU A 237 -5.74 -20.37 -21.79
CA LEU A 237 -6.18 -19.52 -20.68
C LEU A 237 -7.03 -18.34 -21.17
N VAL A 238 -6.62 -17.65 -22.24
CA VAL A 238 -7.42 -16.54 -22.79
C VAL A 238 -8.71 -17.02 -23.44
N ASN A 239 -8.70 -18.20 -24.09
CA ASN A 239 -9.93 -18.80 -24.62
C ASN A 239 -10.91 -19.18 -23.49
N ALA A 240 -10.40 -19.60 -22.33
CA ALA A 240 -11.24 -19.99 -21.19
C ALA A 240 -12.01 -18.80 -20.56
N LEU A 241 -11.60 -17.56 -20.82
CA LEU A 241 -12.37 -16.36 -20.45
C LEU A 241 -13.60 -16.18 -21.36
N HIS A 242 -13.59 -16.78 -22.55
CA HIS A 242 -14.61 -16.64 -23.58
C HIS A 242 -15.19 -18.01 -24.00
N PRO A 243 -15.82 -18.77 -23.09
CA PRO A 243 -16.23 -20.15 -23.34
C PRO A 243 -17.29 -20.31 -24.44
N ASP A 244 -18.07 -19.25 -24.71
CA ASP A 244 -19.12 -19.23 -25.73
C ASP A 244 -18.59 -18.92 -27.14
N ARG A 245 -17.31 -18.57 -27.26
CA ARG A 245 -16.68 -18.25 -28.56
C ARG A 245 -16.41 -19.53 -29.35
N ASP A 246 -16.53 -19.43 -30.67
CA ASP A 246 -16.18 -20.52 -31.59
C ASP A 246 -14.72 -20.99 -31.34
N PRO A 247 -14.50 -22.27 -30.97
CA PRO A 247 -13.16 -22.83 -30.76
C PRO A 247 -12.24 -22.71 -31.99
N ALA A 248 -12.80 -22.58 -33.20
CA ALA A 248 -12.03 -22.37 -34.43
C ALA A 248 -11.52 -20.91 -34.58
N SER A 249 -11.93 -19.99 -33.71
CA SER A 249 -11.55 -18.58 -33.70
C SER A 249 -10.85 -18.21 -32.38
N PRO A 250 -9.53 -18.48 -32.25
CA PRO A 250 -8.80 -18.22 -31.02
C PRO A 250 -8.89 -16.76 -30.59
N VAL A 251 -9.04 -16.52 -29.28
CA VAL A 251 -9.07 -15.18 -28.70
C VAL A 251 -7.71 -14.52 -28.90
N PRO A 252 -7.63 -13.35 -29.56
CA PRO A 252 -6.39 -12.59 -29.67
C PRO A 252 -5.92 -12.10 -28.30
N PHE A 253 -4.61 -12.09 -28.09
CA PHE A 253 -4.01 -11.58 -26.88
C PHE A 253 -2.75 -10.76 -27.15
N TRP A 254 -2.39 -9.91 -26.20
CA TRP A 254 -1.15 -9.15 -26.22
C TRP A 254 -0.21 -9.67 -25.13
N LEU A 255 1.08 -9.82 -25.45
CA LEU A 255 2.10 -10.22 -24.50
C LEU A 255 3.40 -9.49 -24.81
N ASP A 256 3.90 -8.72 -23.85
CA ASP A 256 5.08 -7.86 -24.00
C ASP A 256 6.31 -8.58 -24.56
N THR A 257 6.58 -9.81 -24.13
CA THR A 257 7.71 -10.63 -24.61
C THR A 257 7.79 -10.73 -26.14
N VAL A 258 6.65 -10.77 -26.82
CA VAL A 258 6.58 -10.97 -28.28
C VAL A 258 5.97 -9.78 -29.02
N CYS A 259 5.18 -8.95 -28.35
CA CYS A 259 4.56 -7.75 -28.92
C CYS A 259 5.39 -6.46 -28.71
N VAL A 260 6.48 -6.50 -27.93
CA VAL A 260 7.43 -5.39 -27.78
C VAL A 260 8.74 -5.74 -28.50
N PRO A 261 9.04 -5.13 -29.67
CA PRO A 261 10.26 -5.42 -30.42
C PRO A 261 11.53 -5.13 -29.61
N LEU A 262 12.60 -5.89 -29.88
CA LEU A 262 13.90 -5.66 -29.24
C LEU A 262 14.69 -4.49 -29.85
N HIS A 263 14.42 -4.11 -31.09
CA HIS A 263 15.08 -3.00 -31.77
C HIS A 263 14.77 -1.65 -31.08
N LEU A 264 15.79 -0.85 -30.79
CA LEU A 264 15.72 0.27 -29.84
C LEU A 264 14.60 1.29 -30.15
N GLU A 265 14.47 1.73 -31.41
CA GLU A 265 13.51 2.78 -31.78
C GLU A 265 12.06 2.29 -31.79
N THR A 266 11.82 1.06 -32.25
CA THR A 266 10.49 0.44 -32.23
C THR A 266 10.11 0.01 -30.82
N ARG A 267 11.08 -0.43 -30.01
CA ARG A 267 10.89 -0.68 -28.57
C ARG A 267 10.41 0.56 -27.84
N LYS A 268 11.01 1.73 -28.08
CA LYS A 268 10.54 3.00 -27.50
C LYS A 268 9.10 3.31 -27.92
N THR A 269 8.74 3.04 -29.17
CA THR A 269 7.36 3.22 -29.66
C THR A 269 6.38 2.29 -28.98
N ALA A 270 6.74 1.02 -28.77
CA ALA A 270 5.92 0.07 -28.02
C ALA A 270 5.79 0.48 -26.54
N ILE A 271 6.89 0.86 -25.88
CA ILE A 271 6.89 1.32 -24.48
C ILE A 271 5.96 2.54 -24.30
N ARG A 272 6.01 3.51 -25.23
CA ARG A 272 5.11 4.67 -25.22
C ARG A 272 3.62 4.29 -25.31
N ARG A 273 3.32 3.12 -25.87
CA ARG A 273 1.95 2.60 -26.05
C ARG A 273 1.53 1.61 -24.98
N MET A 274 2.40 1.28 -24.01
CA MET A 274 2.08 0.35 -22.93
C MET A 274 0.81 0.75 -22.19
N ALA A 275 0.65 2.05 -21.88
CA ALA A 275 -0.55 2.58 -21.24
C ALA A 275 -1.81 2.23 -22.04
N LYS A 276 -1.82 2.67 -23.31
CA LYS A 276 -2.93 2.42 -24.23
C LYS A 276 -3.19 0.93 -24.45
N THR A 277 -2.16 0.09 -24.37
CA THR A 277 -2.30 -1.36 -24.52
C THR A 277 -3.17 -1.97 -23.42
N TYR A 278 -2.93 -1.61 -22.15
CA TYR A 278 -3.77 -2.14 -21.07
C TYR A 278 -5.12 -1.42 -20.98
N ASP A 279 -5.15 -0.11 -21.26
CA ASP A 279 -6.38 0.69 -21.28
C ASP A 279 -7.37 0.29 -22.38
N SER A 280 -6.89 -0.13 -23.55
CA SER A 280 -7.72 -0.55 -24.68
C SER A 280 -7.96 -2.06 -24.75
N ALA A 281 -7.46 -2.84 -23.79
CA ALA A 281 -7.72 -4.28 -23.73
C ALA A 281 -9.13 -4.53 -23.19
N ALA A 282 -9.82 -5.55 -23.72
CA ALA A 282 -11.13 -5.94 -23.19
C ALA A 282 -10.99 -6.52 -21.78
N GLU A 283 -9.99 -7.39 -21.61
CA GLU A 283 -9.63 -7.96 -20.32
C GLU A 283 -8.11 -7.92 -20.12
N VAL A 284 -7.66 -7.79 -18.87
CA VAL A 284 -6.27 -7.99 -18.47
C VAL A 284 -6.17 -9.27 -17.65
N LEU A 285 -5.42 -10.26 -18.12
CA LEU A 285 -5.23 -11.53 -17.42
C LEU A 285 -3.86 -11.58 -16.72
N VAL A 286 -3.90 -11.63 -15.39
CA VAL A 286 -2.72 -11.75 -14.51
C VAL A 286 -2.30 -13.20 -14.37
N LEU A 287 -1.05 -13.48 -14.73
CA LEU A 287 -0.37 -14.75 -14.49
C LEU A 287 0.77 -14.58 -13.48
N ASP A 288 0.58 -15.14 -12.29
CA ASP A 288 1.60 -15.23 -11.24
C ASP A 288 1.72 -16.68 -10.76
N VAL A 289 2.96 -17.20 -10.72
CA VAL A 289 3.20 -18.60 -10.36
C VAL A 289 2.77 -18.94 -8.92
N SER A 290 2.72 -17.95 -8.03
CA SER A 290 2.29 -18.17 -6.63
C SER A 290 0.79 -18.49 -6.49
N LEU A 291 -0.03 -18.16 -7.50
CA LEU A 291 -1.45 -18.52 -7.54
C LEU A 291 -1.70 -19.87 -8.23
N SER A 292 -0.73 -20.37 -9.00
CA SER A 292 -0.90 -21.56 -9.86
C SER A 292 -1.15 -22.86 -9.07
N GLY A 293 -0.79 -22.91 -7.79
CA GLY A 293 -1.06 -24.04 -6.89
C GLY A 293 -2.32 -23.89 -6.02
N THR A 294 -3.09 -22.81 -6.19
CA THR A 294 -4.26 -22.50 -5.37
C THR A 294 -5.52 -22.57 -6.23
N SER A 295 -6.56 -23.28 -5.77
CA SER A 295 -7.89 -23.25 -6.41
C SER A 295 -8.63 -21.95 -6.09
N ALA A 296 -9.38 -21.43 -7.06
CA ALA A 296 -10.30 -20.32 -6.88
C ALA A 296 -11.48 -20.64 -5.94
N GLY A 297 -11.62 -21.87 -5.46
CA GLY A 297 -12.65 -22.31 -4.51
C GLY A 297 -12.29 -22.13 -3.03
N VAL A 298 -11.08 -21.66 -2.69
CA VAL A 298 -10.73 -21.32 -1.30
C VAL A 298 -11.55 -20.11 -0.81
N PRO A 299 -11.69 -19.91 0.52
CA PRO A 299 -12.40 -18.75 1.04
C PRO A 299 -11.87 -17.43 0.46
N VAL A 300 -12.76 -16.47 0.25
CA VAL A 300 -12.44 -15.17 -0.37
C VAL A 300 -11.37 -14.38 0.38
N ASP A 301 -11.32 -14.48 1.71
CA ASP A 301 -10.22 -13.93 2.53
C ASP A 301 -8.85 -14.48 2.11
N GLU A 302 -8.79 -15.78 1.83
CA GLU A 302 -7.58 -16.45 1.37
C GLU A 302 -7.23 -16.04 -0.06
N LEU A 303 -8.21 -15.93 -0.97
CA LEU A 303 -8.01 -15.44 -2.33
C LEU A 303 -7.37 -14.04 -2.31
N LEU A 304 -7.95 -13.12 -1.55
CA LEU A 304 -7.48 -11.74 -1.42
C LEU A 304 -6.06 -11.69 -0.82
N MET A 305 -5.80 -12.48 0.23
CA MET A 305 -4.47 -12.52 0.85
C MET A 305 -3.42 -13.13 -0.09
N ARG A 306 -3.77 -14.17 -0.85
CA ARG A 306 -2.87 -14.76 -1.85
C ARG A 306 -2.57 -13.79 -2.99
N ILE A 307 -3.58 -13.10 -3.52
CA ILE A 307 -3.40 -12.04 -4.53
C ILE A 307 -2.49 -10.94 -4.00
N ARG A 308 -2.74 -10.44 -2.79
CA ARG A 308 -1.92 -9.41 -2.14
C ARG A 308 -0.46 -9.83 -2.05
N CYS A 309 -0.20 -11.10 -1.74
CA CYS A 309 1.14 -11.64 -1.56
C CYS A 309 1.82 -12.14 -2.86
N THR A 310 1.22 -11.88 -4.02
CA THR A 310 1.87 -12.21 -5.30
C THR A 310 3.08 -11.32 -5.54
N PRO A 311 4.19 -11.85 -6.10
CA PRO A 311 5.25 -11.04 -6.71
C PRO A 311 4.74 -9.96 -7.68
N TRP A 312 3.62 -10.21 -8.35
CA TRP A 312 2.95 -9.25 -9.22
C TRP A 312 2.64 -7.92 -8.52
N THR A 313 2.18 -7.90 -7.26
CA THR A 313 1.87 -6.64 -6.54
C THR A 313 3.12 -5.82 -6.18
N GLN A 314 4.31 -6.39 -6.33
CA GLN A 314 5.58 -5.77 -5.95
C GLN A 314 6.40 -5.24 -7.14
N ARG A 315 5.91 -5.39 -8.37
CA ARG A 315 6.60 -4.86 -9.54
C ARG A 315 6.07 -3.49 -9.92
N LEU A 316 6.94 -2.61 -10.38
CA LEU A 316 6.55 -1.26 -10.78
C LEU A 316 5.53 -1.31 -11.94
N TRP A 317 5.91 -1.93 -13.05
CA TRP A 317 5.11 -1.93 -14.28
C TRP A 317 3.72 -2.55 -14.10
N THR A 318 3.61 -3.65 -13.35
CA THR A 318 2.33 -4.33 -13.09
C THR A 318 1.29 -3.46 -12.40
N LEU A 319 1.71 -2.38 -11.71
CA LEU A 319 0.78 -1.40 -11.16
C LEU A 319 -0.06 -0.76 -12.28
N GLN A 320 0.62 -0.29 -13.32
CA GLN A 320 -0.02 0.34 -14.47
C GLN A 320 -0.87 -0.67 -15.25
N GLU A 321 -0.39 -1.91 -15.38
CA GLU A 321 -1.11 -2.99 -16.08
C GLU A 321 -2.46 -3.29 -15.41
N GLY A 322 -2.48 -3.37 -14.07
CA GLY A 322 -3.71 -3.58 -13.32
C GLY A 322 -4.60 -2.34 -13.18
N MET A 323 -4.01 -1.14 -13.07
CA MET A 323 -4.78 0.10 -12.89
C MET A 323 -5.50 0.56 -14.16
N LEU A 324 -4.96 0.25 -15.33
CA LEU A 324 -5.56 0.65 -16.61
C LEU A 324 -6.54 -0.39 -17.16
N ALA A 325 -6.58 -1.60 -16.58
CA ALA A 325 -7.50 -2.65 -16.98
C ALA A 325 -8.97 -2.17 -16.89
N GLU A 326 -9.77 -2.51 -17.89
CA GLU A 326 -11.23 -2.38 -17.80
C GLU A 326 -11.81 -3.49 -16.91
N GLU A 327 -11.39 -4.73 -17.14
CA GLU A 327 -11.61 -5.87 -16.25
C GLU A 327 -10.28 -6.58 -15.95
N LEU A 328 -9.98 -6.79 -14.66
CA LEU A 328 -8.74 -7.42 -14.22
C LEU A 328 -9.01 -8.84 -13.73
N TYR A 329 -8.40 -9.83 -14.36
CA TYR A 329 -8.55 -11.24 -14.03
C TYR A 329 -7.29 -11.79 -13.37
N PHE A 330 -7.43 -12.56 -12.29
CA PHE A 330 -6.33 -13.34 -11.70
C PHE A 330 -6.51 -14.82 -12.01
N GLN A 331 -5.53 -15.43 -12.67
CA GLN A 331 -5.56 -16.87 -12.96
C GLN A 331 -5.14 -17.70 -11.73
N PHE A 332 -6.06 -18.53 -11.24
CA PHE A 332 -5.79 -19.57 -10.24
C PHE A 332 -5.55 -20.93 -10.90
N SER A 333 -5.38 -22.01 -10.13
CA SER A 333 -5.07 -23.34 -10.69
C SER A 333 -6.18 -23.89 -11.60
N ASP A 334 -7.43 -23.50 -11.36
CA ASP A 334 -8.64 -24.05 -11.97
C ASP A 334 -9.39 -23.04 -12.86
N LYS A 335 -9.49 -21.78 -12.45
CA LYS A 335 -10.15 -20.71 -13.24
C LYS A 335 -9.58 -19.33 -12.96
N ALA A 336 -9.87 -18.39 -13.85
CA ALA A 336 -9.66 -16.98 -13.58
C ALA A 336 -10.80 -16.40 -12.73
N ILE A 337 -10.46 -15.45 -11.86
CA ILE A 337 -11.43 -14.69 -11.06
C ILE A 337 -11.30 -13.20 -11.41
N VAL A 338 -12.45 -12.57 -11.68
CA VAL A 338 -12.58 -11.12 -11.86
C VAL A 338 -12.29 -10.43 -10.54
N ALA A 339 -11.31 -9.55 -10.53
CA ALA A 339 -10.86 -8.81 -9.39
C ALA A 339 -11.99 -8.00 -8.73
N GLU A 340 -12.80 -7.36 -9.57
CA GLU A 340 -13.90 -6.48 -9.21
C GLU A 340 -15.02 -7.22 -8.47
N SER A 341 -15.13 -8.54 -8.63
CA SER A 341 -16.12 -9.37 -7.94
C SER A 341 -15.74 -9.74 -6.50
N LEU A 342 -14.45 -9.72 -6.16
CA LEU A 342 -13.97 -10.18 -4.85
C LEU A 342 -14.52 -9.38 -3.66
N PRO A 343 -14.66 -8.04 -3.72
CA PRO A 343 -15.31 -7.26 -2.66
C PRO A 343 -16.74 -7.70 -2.34
N ASP A 344 -17.54 -7.95 -3.37
CA ASP A 344 -18.95 -8.33 -3.20
C ASP A 344 -19.05 -9.76 -2.63
N ILE A 345 -18.22 -10.69 -3.14
CA ILE A 345 -18.12 -12.05 -2.59
C ILE A 345 -17.67 -12.02 -1.13
N TRP A 346 -16.68 -11.19 -0.81
CA TRP A 346 -16.20 -10.99 0.56
C TRP A 346 -17.31 -10.45 1.45
N TYR A 347 -18.02 -9.43 1.00
CA TYR A 347 -19.15 -8.84 1.72
C TYR A 347 -20.25 -9.87 1.97
N GLU A 348 -20.58 -10.68 0.97
CA GLU A 348 -21.58 -11.74 1.12
C GLU A 348 -21.16 -12.79 2.16
N ALA A 349 -19.87 -13.09 2.30
CA ALA A 349 -19.37 -14.05 3.28
C ALA A 349 -19.17 -13.46 4.69
N ASN A 350 -18.75 -12.19 4.77
CA ASN A 350 -18.17 -11.59 5.98
C ASN A 350 -18.90 -10.32 6.49
N SER A 351 -20.06 -9.96 5.92
CA SER A 351 -20.84 -8.81 6.40
C SER A 351 -21.04 -8.84 7.92
N PRO A 352 -20.75 -7.75 8.64
CA PRO A 352 -20.94 -7.64 10.09
C PRO A 352 -22.35 -8.06 10.55
N ILE A 353 -23.36 -7.72 9.75
CA ILE A 353 -24.77 -8.07 9.98
C ILE A 353 -24.98 -9.57 9.87
N LYS A 354 -24.40 -10.24 8.85
CA LYS A 354 -24.50 -11.70 8.69
C LYS A 354 -23.79 -12.44 9.81
N LEU A 355 -22.58 -12.01 10.17
CA LEU A 355 -21.83 -12.60 11.29
C LEU A 355 -22.61 -12.44 12.59
N CYS A 356 -23.18 -11.26 12.85
CA CYS A 356 -23.98 -11.06 14.05
C CYS A 356 -25.30 -11.81 14.02
N THR A 357 -25.96 -11.90 12.88
CA THR A 357 -27.17 -12.72 12.73
C THR A 357 -26.88 -14.20 12.98
N LYS A 358 -25.71 -14.69 12.53
CA LYS A 358 -25.26 -16.07 12.76
C LYS A 358 -24.96 -16.34 14.24
N HIS A 359 -24.38 -15.37 14.95
CA HIS A 359 -23.94 -15.55 16.35
C HIS A 359 -25.01 -15.17 17.40
N PHE A 360 -25.85 -14.16 17.12
CA PHE A 360 -26.83 -13.58 18.04
C PHE A 360 -28.28 -13.65 17.53
N GLY A 361 -28.51 -14.11 16.28
CA GLY A 361 -29.83 -14.06 15.64
C GLY A 361 -30.15 -12.68 15.07
N ARG A 362 -31.33 -12.54 14.45
CA ARG A 362 -31.80 -11.22 13.97
C ARG A 362 -32.11 -10.30 15.17
N PRO A 363 -31.96 -8.97 15.02
CA PRO A 363 -32.42 -8.02 16.04
C PRO A 363 -33.89 -8.26 16.40
N ARG A 364 -34.19 -8.27 17.70
CA ARG A 364 -35.55 -8.41 18.25
C ARG A 364 -35.79 -7.37 19.33
N ALA A 365 -37.06 -7.04 19.56
CA ALA A 365 -37.48 -6.08 20.58
C ALA A 365 -37.14 -6.51 22.01
N ASP A 366 -36.89 -7.80 22.24
CA ASP A 366 -36.51 -8.40 23.52
C ASP A 366 -35.00 -8.73 23.62
N ASN A 367 -34.19 -8.27 22.66
CA ASN A 367 -32.74 -8.43 22.72
C ASN A 367 -32.19 -7.91 24.05
N SER A 368 -31.21 -8.63 24.59
CA SER A 368 -30.50 -8.16 25.78
C SER A 368 -29.82 -6.80 25.55
N PRO A 369 -29.56 -6.02 26.62
CA PRO A 369 -28.79 -4.78 26.50
C PRO A 369 -27.41 -4.96 25.84
N LEU A 370 -26.81 -6.14 26.00
CA LEU A 370 -25.56 -6.52 25.32
C LEU A 370 -25.78 -6.67 23.81
N GLU A 371 -26.72 -7.52 23.39
CA GLU A 371 -27.06 -7.70 21.96
C GLU A 371 -27.40 -6.37 21.29
N THR A 372 -28.21 -5.53 21.96
CA THR A 372 -28.57 -4.20 21.45
C THR A 372 -27.35 -3.28 21.27
N ARG A 373 -26.37 -3.32 22.18
CA ARG A 373 -25.11 -2.57 22.04
C ARG A 373 -24.21 -3.12 20.94
N VAL A 374 -24.17 -4.44 20.75
CA VAL A 374 -23.47 -5.09 19.63
C VAL A 374 -24.02 -4.62 18.30
N PHE A 375 -25.34 -4.71 18.15
CA PHE A 375 -26.01 -4.26 16.94
C PHE A 375 -25.81 -2.77 16.70
N ARG A 376 -25.83 -1.92 17.74
CA ARG A 376 -25.55 -0.48 17.63
C ARG A 376 -24.13 -0.16 17.16
N ALA A 377 -23.11 -0.83 17.72
CA ALA A 377 -21.72 -0.60 17.35
C ALA A 377 -21.47 -0.94 15.87
N LEU A 378 -22.08 -2.03 15.40
CA LEU A 378 -21.96 -2.48 14.01
C LEU A 378 -22.84 -1.67 13.05
N ALA A 379 -23.97 -1.14 13.53
CA ALA A 379 -24.84 -0.24 12.76
C ALA A 379 -24.27 1.19 12.62
N SER A 380 -23.35 1.59 13.49
CA SER A 380 -22.67 2.88 13.39
C SER A 380 -21.66 2.96 12.24
N ASP A 381 -21.35 1.84 11.59
CA ASP A 381 -20.59 1.72 10.33
C ASP A 381 -21.51 2.07 9.13
N ALA A 382 -21.94 3.33 9.08
CA ALA A 382 -23.23 3.77 8.55
C ALA A 382 -23.48 3.63 7.03
N ASP A 383 -22.48 3.32 6.19
CA ASP A 383 -22.71 3.18 4.74
C ASP A 383 -23.40 1.86 4.36
N GLU A 384 -23.33 0.85 5.23
CA GLU A 384 -23.77 -0.53 4.93
C GLU A 384 -25.16 -0.86 5.47
N PHE A 385 -25.56 -0.27 6.61
CA PHE A 385 -26.90 -0.45 7.18
C PHE A 385 -28.00 0.14 6.27
N VAL A 386 -27.66 1.19 5.49
CA VAL A 386 -28.55 1.90 4.53
C VAL A 386 -29.01 1.01 3.37
N LYS A 387 -28.28 -0.05 3.04
CA LYS A 387 -28.61 -0.92 1.89
C LYS A 387 -29.60 -2.04 2.23
N ASP A 388 -29.82 -2.36 3.50
CA ASP A 388 -30.82 -3.34 3.97
C ASP A 388 -31.94 -2.59 4.71
N GLU A 389 -32.96 -2.18 3.97
CA GLU A 389 -34.11 -1.39 4.49
C GLU A 389 -34.79 -2.08 5.68
N ILE A 390 -34.86 -3.41 5.70
CA ILE A 390 -35.56 -4.18 6.75
C ILE A 390 -34.72 -4.23 8.03
N ALA A 391 -33.41 -4.45 7.92
CA ALA A 391 -32.49 -4.39 9.06
C ALA A 391 -32.44 -2.98 9.65
N MET A 392 -32.42 -1.96 8.79
CA MET A 392 -32.49 -0.55 9.16
C MET A 392 -33.77 -0.22 9.93
N GLU A 393 -34.94 -0.58 9.41
CA GLU A 393 -36.23 -0.32 10.07
C GLU A 393 -36.31 -1.02 11.43
N SER A 394 -35.85 -2.28 11.53
CA SER A 394 -35.84 -3.03 12.79
C SER A 394 -34.87 -2.43 13.83
N ALA A 395 -33.70 -1.96 13.40
CA ALA A 395 -32.75 -1.28 14.29
C ALA A 395 -33.25 0.09 14.73
N LEU A 396 -33.85 0.88 13.81
CA LEU A 396 -34.46 2.17 14.13
C LEU A 396 -35.66 2.03 15.08
N GLU A 397 -36.50 1.00 14.89
CA GLU A 397 -37.61 0.69 15.81
C GLU A 397 -37.11 0.27 17.20
N THR A 398 -36.00 -0.47 17.27
CA THR A 398 -35.37 -0.88 18.53
C THR A 398 -34.70 0.31 19.24
N LEU A 399 -34.02 1.18 18.49
CA LEU A 399 -33.29 2.33 19.03
C LEU A 399 -34.23 3.47 19.47
N SER A 400 -35.35 3.68 18.76
CA SER A 400 -36.33 4.73 19.06
C SER A 400 -37.12 4.51 20.35
N ARG A 401 -37.15 3.27 20.89
CA ARG A 401 -37.86 2.92 22.12
C ARG A 401 -36.99 2.96 23.39
N HIS A 402 -35.70 3.25 23.28
CA HIS A 402 -34.78 3.29 24.43
C HIS A 402 -34.54 4.74 24.92
N PRO A 403 -34.77 5.06 26.21
CA PRO A 403 -34.79 6.43 26.72
C PRO A 403 -33.44 7.18 26.70
N ASP A 404 -32.31 6.47 26.54
CA ASP A 404 -30.96 7.05 26.54
C ASP A 404 -30.39 7.31 25.13
N CYS A 405 -31.23 7.35 24.09
CA CYS A 405 -30.78 7.54 22.71
C CYS A 405 -30.81 9.03 22.33
N PRO A 406 -29.67 9.74 22.23
CA PRO A 406 -29.67 11.08 21.65
C PRO A 406 -29.99 10.98 20.16
N ASN A 407 -30.66 11.99 19.60
CA ASN A 407 -30.97 12.09 18.17
C ASN A 407 -29.73 11.73 17.32
N MET A 408 -29.73 10.54 16.75
CA MET A 408 -28.58 9.91 16.06
C MET A 408 -28.28 10.53 14.69
N LEU A 409 -28.95 11.64 14.35
CA LEU A 409 -28.92 12.33 13.06
C LEU A 409 -28.11 13.65 13.09
N ASP A 410 -27.09 13.76 13.93
CA ASP A 410 -26.10 14.83 13.75
C ASP A 410 -25.11 14.42 12.65
N HIS A 411 -25.17 15.14 11.53
CA HIS A 411 -24.30 15.01 10.34
C HIS A 411 -22.78 14.90 10.63
N ALA A 412 -22.34 15.23 11.84
CA ALA A 412 -20.96 15.10 12.30
C ALA A 412 -20.50 13.64 12.58
N LEU A 413 -21.43 12.69 12.71
CA LEU A 413 -21.12 11.26 12.80
C LEU A 413 -20.82 10.69 11.42
N LEU A 414 -21.64 11.00 10.40
CA LEU A 414 -21.42 10.62 9.00
C LEU A 414 -20.06 11.11 8.46
N HIS A 415 -19.65 12.34 8.81
CA HIS A 415 -18.35 12.88 8.37
C HIS A 415 -17.14 12.26 9.11
N ARG A 416 -17.34 11.65 10.29
CA ARG A 416 -16.27 10.95 11.03
C ARG A 416 -16.04 9.53 10.53
N LEU A 417 -17.06 8.90 9.96
CA LEU A 417 -16.98 7.57 9.37
C LEU A 417 -16.07 7.58 8.13
N ASP A 418 -16.13 8.65 7.33
CA ASP A 418 -15.35 8.80 6.08
C ASP A 418 -13.80 8.84 6.29
N THR A 419 -13.33 8.99 7.54
CA THR A 419 -11.88 9.06 7.86
C THR A 419 -11.35 7.92 8.75
N ILE A 420 -12.23 7.07 9.30
CA ILE A 420 -11.84 6.12 10.36
C ILE A 420 -12.07 4.63 9.97
N HIS A 421 -12.87 4.32 8.94
CA HIS A 421 -13.15 2.92 8.51
C HIS A 421 -11.99 2.16 7.83
N SER A 422 -10.76 2.59 8.04
CA SER A 422 -9.61 2.06 7.33
C SER A 422 -8.42 1.78 8.25
N SER A 423 -8.58 1.17 9.43
CA SER A 423 -7.39 0.93 10.29
C SER A 423 -7.19 -0.46 10.90
N SER A 424 -8.20 -1.29 11.17
CA SER A 424 -7.93 -2.45 12.06
C SER A 424 -8.14 -3.86 11.49
N PHE A 425 -8.67 -4.02 10.28
CA PHE A 425 -8.65 -5.31 9.54
C PHE A 425 -8.98 -5.12 8.05
N HIS A 426 -9.65 -4.02 7.71
CA HIS A 426 -10.17 -3.72 6.38
C HIS A 426 -9.33 -2.78 5.46
N PRO A 427 -8.47 -1.84 5.92
CA PRO A 427 -7.74 -0.95 4.99
C PRO A 427 -6.68 -1.63 4.17
N VAL A 428 -6.06 -2.68 4.72
CA VAL A 428 -4.92 -3.30 4.06
C VAL A 428 -5.38 -4.17 2.88
N TYR A 429 -6.68 -4.50 2.85
CA TYR A 429 -7.37 -5.13 1.74
C TYR A 429 -8.04 -4.09 0.82
N PHE A 430 -8.79 -3.11 1.37
CA PHE A 430 -9.60 -2.17 0.58
C PHE A 430 -8.94 -0.83 0.24
N ALA A 431 -7.96 -0.34 1.00
CA ALA A 431 -7.23 0.88 0.63
C ALA A 431 -6.22 0.63 -0.51
N GLY A 432 -5.88 -0.64 -0.78
CA GLY A 432 -5.27 -1.05 -2.04
C GLY A 432 -6.34 -1.28 -3.11
N TRP A 433 -7.24 -2.24 -2.90
CA TRP A 433 -8.19 -2.73 -3.92
C TRP A 433 -9.34 -1.78 -4.27
N GLY A 434 -9.98 -1.22 -3.26
CA GLY A 434 -10.95 -0.15 -3.43
C GLY A 434 -10.31 1.12 -3.98
N SER A 435 -8.99 1.28 -3.87
CA SER A 435 -8.25 2.32 -4.62
C SER A 435 -8.06 1.91 -6.07
N PHE A 436 -7.71 0.66 -6.40
CA PHE A 436 -7.58 0.18 -7.80
C PHE A 436 -8.84 0.45 -8.64
N HIS A 437 -10.04 0.08 -8.18
CA HIS A 437 -11.29 0.32 -8.94
C HIS A 437 -11.77 1.79 -8.87
N ARG A 438 -11.57 2.49 -7.74
CA ARG A 438 -11.95 3.92 -7.60
C ARG A 438 -10.94 4.88 -8.23
N LEU A 439 -9.73 4.44 -8.56
CA LEU A 439 -8.70 5.25 -9.23
C LEU A 439 -9.13 5.63 -10.66
N ARG A 440 -9.90 4.76 -11.33
CA ARG A 440 -10.49 5.01 -12.67
C ARG A 440 -11.62 6.06 -12.65
N TYR A 441 -12.40 6.15 -11.58
CA TYR A 441 -13.66 6.91 -11.55
C TYR A 441 -13.73 8.11 -10.58
N ARG A 442 -12.87 8.21 -9.54
CA ARG A 442 -13.00 9.26 -8.51
C ARG A 442 -11.97 10.38 -8.56
N PHE A 443 -10.82 10.18 -9.17
CA PHE A 443 -9.80 11.24 -9.21
C PHE A 443 -9.90 11.91 -10.57
N GLY A 444 -10.44 13.13 -10.58
CA GLY A 444 -10.40 13.98 -11.76
C GLY A 444 -9.02 13.93 -12.40
N VAL A 445 -9.01 13.89 -13.72
CA VAL A 445 -7.80 13.90 -14.56
C VAL A 445 -6.79 14.94 -14.02
N GLY A 446 -5.54 14.54 -13.79
CA GLY A 446 -4.43 15.44 -13.42
C GLY A 446 -3.84 15.29 -12.01
N HIS A 447 -3.06 16.30 -11.59
CA HIS A 447 -2.08 16.22 -10.48
C HIS A 447 -2.65 15.91 -9.07
N SER A 448 -3.97 16.00 -8.87
CA SER A 448 -4.63 15.65 -7.59
C SER A 448 -4.57 14.16 -7.25
N ALA A 449 -4.25 13.30 -8.22
CA ALA A 449 -4.10 11.85 -8.05
C ALA A 449 -2.73 11.42 -7.47
N LEU A 450 -1.75 12.33 -7.36
CA LEU A 450 -0.38 12.00 -6.92
C LEU A 450 -0.30 11.26 -5.57
N PRO A 451 -1.03 11.64 -4.50
CA PRO A 451 -1.07 10.88 -3.24
C PRO A 451 -1.41 9.40 -3.43
N SER A 452 -2.40 9.13 -4.26
CA SER A 452 -2.93 7.78 -4.46
C SER A 452 -1.97 6.95 -5.32
N VAL A 453 -1.42 7.55 -6.39
CA VAL A 453 -0.38 6.92 -7.22
C VAL A 453 0.86 6.62 -6.38
N ALA A 454 1.36 7.60 -5.62
CA ALA A 454 2.51 7.42 -4.73
C ALA A 454 2.23 6.37 -3.64
N GLY A 455 1.01 6.34 -3.09
CA GLY A 455 0.57 5.31 -2.15
C GLY A 455 0.63 3.90 -2.74
N ALA A 456 0.19 3.73 -4.00
CA ALA A 456 0.18 2.44 -4.70
C ALA A 456 1.57 1.99 -5.17
N LEU A 457 2.54 2.91 -5.27
CA LEU A 457 3.93 2.64 -5.63
C LEU A 457 4.79 2.12 -4.46
N ARG A 458 4.34 2.32 -3.22
CA ARG A 458 5.09 1.94 -2.02
C ARG A 458 5.42 0.45 -2.02
N GLY A 459 6.70 0.14 -1.77
CA GLY A 459 7.15 -1.25 -1.65
C GLY A 459 7.29 -2.00 -2.98
N ARG A 460 7.02 -1.34 -4.11
CA ARG A 460 7.30 -1.90 -5.43
C ARG A 460 8.78 -1.73 -5.79
N LEU A 461 9.25 -2.54 -6.73
CA LEU A 461 10.61 -2.50 -7.26
C LEU A 461 10.62 -2.53 -8.80
N SER A 462 11.71 -2.03 -9.36
CA SER A 462 12.01 -2.13 -10.79
C SER A 462 13.46 -2.54 -11.00
N SER A 463 13.73 -3.33 -12.03
CA SER A 463 15.09 -3.61 -12.50
C SER A 463 15.74 -2.39 -13.16
N LYS A 464 14.93 -1.40 -13.55
CA LYS A 464 15.34 -0.13 -14.15
C LYS A 464 14.63 1.00 -13.39
N MET A 465 15.32 1.62 -12.43
CA MET A 465 14.72 2.69 -11.60
C MET A 465 14.30 3.92 -12.42
N ASP A 466 14.92 4.13 -13.58
CA ASP A 466 14.53 5.16 -14.56
C ASP A 466 13.10 4.97 -15.12
N ASP A 467 12.48 3.80 -14.93
CA ASP A 467 11.11 3.50 -15.36
C ASP A 467 10.06 4.07 -14.40
N GLU A 468 10.43 4.37 -13.15
CA GLU A 468 9.51 4.92 -12.15
C GLU A 468 8.76 6.14 -12.69
N THR A 469 9.50 7.07 -13.28
CA THR A 469 8.94 8.32 -13.79
C THR A 469 8.01 8.11 -14.97
N ILE A 470 8.19 7.02 -15.74
CA ILE A 470 7.31 6.67 -16.86
C ILE A 470 5.98 6.17 -16.30
N CYS A 471 6.04 5.23 -15.36
CA CYS A 471 4.84 4.68 -14.71
C CYS A 471 4.04 5.78 -14.00
N VAL A 472 4.71 6.66 -13.23
CA VAL A 472 4.04 7.79 -12.55
C VAL A 472 3.41 8.74 -13.57
N ALA A 473 4.15 9.13 -14.61
CA ALA A 473 3.63 10.04 -15.63
C ALA A 473 2.37 9.49 -16.29
N THR A 474 2.40 8.23 -16.71
CA THR A 474 1.25 7.56 -17.32
C THR A 474 0.04 7.52 -16.39
N LEU A 475 0.23 7.16 -15.11
CA LEU A 475 -0.86 7.10 -14.13
C LEU A 475 -1.43 8.49 -13.78
N LEU A 476 -0.71 9.56 -14.07
CA LEU A 476 -1.15 10.95 -13.89
C LEU A 476 -1.62 11.61 -15.21
N ASP A 477 -1.76 10.83 -16.29
CA ASP A 477 -2.12 11.30 -17.62
C ASP A 477 -1.16 12.37 -18.18
N ILE A 478 0.14 12.21 -17.90
CA ILE A 478 1.24 13.03 -18.41
C ILE A 478 1.96 12.25 -19.52
N ASP A 479 2.16 12.89 -20.68
CA ASP A 479 2.89 12.28 -21.80
C ASP A 479 4.35 11.93 -21.38
N PRO A 480 4.71 10.63 -21.32
CA PRO A 480 6.04 10.22 -20.91
C PRO A 480 7.13 10.57 -21.93
N LEU A 481 6.79 11.00 -23.15
CA LEU A 481 7.76 11.31 -24.20
C LEU A 481 8.76 12.39 -23.78
N HIS A 482 8.28 13.45 -23.14
CA HIS A 482 9.14 14.53 -22.65
C HIS A 482 10.13 14.00 -21.60
N ILE A 483 9.68 13.12 -20.70
CA ILE A 483 10.48 12.52 -19.64
C ILE A 483 11.52 11.53 -20.23
N LEU A 484 11.11 10.71 -21.19
CA LEU A 484 11.98 9.74 -21.88
C LEU A 484 13.16 10.38 -22.61
N SER A 485 13.04 11.65 -23.00
CA SER A 485 14.13 12.41 -23.63
C SER A 485 15.31 12.68 -22.70
N ALA A 486 15.09 12.68 -21.39
CA ALA A 486 16.13 12.88 -20.38
C ALA A 486 16.91 11.59 -20.07
N LYS A 487 18.21 11.77 -19.81
CA LYS A 487 19.13 10.69 -19.41
C LYS A 487 19.29 10.65 -17.90
N GLY A 488 18.98 9.50 -17.31
CA GLY A 488 19.16 9.20 -15.89
C GLY A 488 17.99 9.63 -15.00
N GLN A 489 17.79 8.87 -13.93
CA GLN A 489 16.69 9.00 -12.96
C GLN A 489 16.46 10.43 -12.48
N ARG A 490 17.50 11.14 -12.04
CA ARG A 490 17.39 12.50 -11.48
C ARG A 490 16.83 13.51 -12.47
N ALA A 491 17.27 13.45 -13.73
CA ALA A 491 16.79 14.35 -14.78
C ALA A 491 15.34 14.03 -15.15
N ARG A 492 15.00 12.74 -15.22
CA ARG A 492 13.61 12.29 -15.47
C ARG A 492 12.66 12.70 -14.34
N MET A 493 13.08 12.54 -13.09
CA MET A 493 12.28 12.93 -11.92
C MET A 493 12.05 14.44 -11.90
N LYS A 494 13.08 15.23 -12.25
CA LYS A 494 12.93 16.68 -12.41
C LYS A 494 11.87 17.02 -13.47
N LEU A 495 11.95 16.40 -14.65
CA LEU A 495 10.98 16.66 -15.73
C LEU A 495 9.55 16.23 -15.37
N LEU A 496 9.40 15.13 -14.63
CA LEU A 496 8.12 14.70 -14.09
C LEU A 496 7.56 15.76 -13.13
N VAL A 497 8.38 16.23 -12.17
CA VAL A 497 7.99 17.30 -11.23
C VAL A 497 7.68 18.61 -11.97
N ASP A 498 8.43 18.94 -13.02
CA ASP A 498 8.19 20.12 -13.86
C ASP A 498 6.86 20.06 -14.63
N SER A 499 6.40 18.85 -14.91
CA SER A 499 5.14 18.61 -15.62
C SER A 499 3.92 18.70 -14.68
N MET A 500 4.13 19.06 -13.41
CA MET A 500 3.09 19.25 -12.40
C MET A 500 3.20 20.63 -11.75
N ASP A 501 2.07 21.35 -11.65
CA ASP A 501 2.02 22.68 -11.03
C ASP A 501 1.55 22.66 -9.58
N ASN A 502 0.75 21.65 -9.21
CA ASN A 502 0.12 21.54 -7.90
C ASN A 502 0.54 20.24 -7.21
N PHE A 503 0.89 20.35 -5.93
CA PHE A 503 1.27 19.22 -5.08
C PHE A 503 0.49 19.23 -3.77
N PRO A 504 0.30 18.08 -3.14
CA PRO A 504 -0.18 18.03 -1.77
C PRO A 504 0.78 18.81 -0.86
N PRO A 505 0.31 19.82 -0.11
CA PRO A 505 1.18 20.72 0.63
C PRO A 505 1.98 20.01 1.73
N ASN A 506 1.47 18.89 2.24
CA ASN A 506 2.14 18.09 3.26
C ASN A 506 3.18 17.09 2.71
N ILE A 507 3.45 17.09 1.40
CA ILE A 507 4.55 16.31 0.82
C ILE A 507 5.90 16.67 1.46
N ILE A 508 6.03 17.90 1.96
CA ILE A 508 7.21 18.40 2.67
C ILE A 508 7.43 17.71 4.03
N PHE A 509 6.43 17.06 4.61
CA PHE A 509 6.56 16.31 5.88
C PHE A 509 6.85 14.82 5.68
N THR A 510 6.90 14.34 4.43
CA THR A 510 7.26 12.95 4.14
C THR A 510 8.73 12.72 4.45
N ASP A 511 9.05 11.75 5.30
CA ASP A 511 10.43 11.43 5.67
C ASP A 511 11.05 10.49 4.62
N VAL A 512 11.56 11.10 3.55
CA VAL A 512 12.15 10.42 2.39
C VAL A 512 13.37 11.17 1.89
N PRO A 513 14.35 10.49 1.26
CA PRO A 513 15.40 11.16 0.50
C PRO A 513 14.81 12.12 -0.53
N ARG A 514 15.36 13.34 -0.58
CA ARG A 514 14.89 14.43 -1.44
C ARG A 514 15.93 14.82 -2.47
N MET A 515 15.47 15.34 -3.60
CA MET A 515 16.34 15.74 -4.69
C MET A 515 17.34 16.81 -4.23
N ASP A 516 18.63 16.61 -4.46
CA ASP A 516 19.64 17.65 -4.17
C ASP A 516 19.77 18.67 -5.32
N LEU A 517 18.67 19.31 -5.71
CA LEU A 517 18.64 20.38 -6.72
C LEU A 517 18.01 21.63 -6.13
N ASP A 518 18.59 22.80 -6.40
CA ASP A 518 18.02 24.07 -5.95
C ASP A 518 16.60 24.25 -6.52
N GLY A 519 15.63 24.52 -5.64
CA GLY A 519 14.21 24.64 -5.96
C GLY A 519 13.43 23.31 -5.96
N TYR A 520 14.10 22.18 -5.71
CA TYR A 520 13.52 20.84 -5.67
C TYR A 520 13.88 20.07 -4.40
N ARG A 521 14.57 20.67 -3.41
CA ARG A 521 14.92 19.95 -2.17
C ARG A 521 13.72 19.71 -1.25
N TRP A 522 12.52 20.11 -1.66
CA TRP A 522 11.24 19.68 -1.11
C TRP A 522 10.71 18.39 -1.76
N ALA A 523 11.13 18.05 -2.98
CA ALA A 523 10.59 16.94 -3.75
C ALA A 523 11.33 15.62 -3.43
N PRO A 524 10.62 14.48 -3.32
CA PRO A 524 11.25 13.17 -3.15
C PRO A 524 12.16 12.80 -4.33
N GLU A 525 13.24 12.05 -4.08
CA GLU A 525 14.03 11.43 -5.16
C GLU A 525 13.29 10.27 -5.86
N SER A 526 12.33 9.68 -5.15
CA SER A 526 11.48 8.58 -5.59
C SER A 526 10.17 8.62 -4.80
N PHE A 527 9.06 8.27 -5.45
CA PHE A 527 7.75 8.04 -4.85
C PHE A 527 7.56 6.57 -4.40
N MET A 528 8.54 5.69 -4.64
CA MET A 528 8.46 4.27 -4.31
C MET A 528 8.87 3.93 -2.87
N TYR A 529 9.32 4.92 -2.08
CA TYR A 529 9.77 4.70 -0.71
C TYR A 529 8.66 4.09 0.17
N LYS A 530 8.84 2.84 0.61
CA LYS A 530 7.82 2.08 1.35
C LYS A 530 7.30 2.75 2.63
N ASN A 531 8.13 3.51 3.33
CA ASN A 531 7.79 4.14 4.61
C ASN A 531 7.15 5.52 4.45
N ALA A 532 7.04 6.01 3.21
CA ALA A 532 6.43 7.30 2.94
C ALA A 532 4.93 7.24 3.23
N ASN A 533 4.43 8.14 4.08
CA ASN A 533 3.01 8.24 4.37
C ASN A 533 2.32 9.15 3.33
N TYR A 534 2.06 8.61 2.13
CA TYR A 534 1.34 9.35 1.09
C TYR A 534 -0.18 9.40 1.32
N ALA A 535 -0.75 8.48 2.11
CA ALA A 535 -2.18 8.50 2.46
C ALA A 535 -2.56 9.72 3.32
N GLY A 536 -1.62 10.19 4.17
CA GLY A 536 -1.78 11.43 4.92
C GLY A 536 -1.90 12.68 4.04
N LEU A 537 -1.56 12.60 2.76
CA LEU A 537 -1.60 13.71 1.80
C LEU A 537 -3.01 14.09 1.32
N LEU A 538 -4.03 13.29 1.63
CA LEU A 538 -5.43 13.54 1.24
C LEU A 538 -6.13 14.64 2.08
N ARG A 539 -5.37 15.45 2.82
CA ARG A 539 -5.95 16.47 3.71
C ARG A 539 -6.48 17.67 2.92
N MET A 540 -7.66 18.15 3.35
CA MET A 540 -8.30 19.36 2.82
C MET A 540 -7.46 20.61 3.08
N GLY A 541 -7.17 21.39 2.03
CA GLY A 541 -6.40 22.63 2.10
C GLY A 541 -6.05 23.16 0.70
N GLU A 542 -5.47 24.36 0.62
CA GLU A 542 -4.93 24.88 -0.64
C GLU A 542 -3.77 24.00 -1.12
N PRO A 543 -3.75 23.56 -2.40
CA PRO A 543 -2.62 22.85 -2.96
C PRO A 543 -1.33 23.67 -2.86
N GLY A 544 -0.21 22.98 -2.64
CA GLY A 544 1.10 23.59 -2.77
C GLY A 544 1.39 23.90 -4.24
N HIS A 545 1.83 25.12 -4.54
CA HIS A 545 2.12 25.55 -5.91
C HIS A 545 3.63 25.58 -6.16
N ARG A 546 4.08 24.91 -7.22
CA ARG A 546 5.50 24.85 -7.57
C ARG A 546 5.96 26.15 -8.23
N THR A 547 7.13 26.65 -7.83
CA THR A 547 7.83 27.76 -8.48
C THR A 547 9.27 27.34 -8.84
N LYS A 548 10.03 28.24 -9.47
CA LYS A 548 11.46 28.01 -9.72
C LYS A 548 12.29 27.95 -8.44
N GLU A 549 11.77 28.51 -7.35
CA GLU A 549 12.46 28.68 -6.07
C GLU A 549 12.12 27.56 -5.08
N GLY A 550 11.03 26.81 -5.30
CA GLY A 550 10.58 25.75 -4.41
C GLY A 550 9.08 25.45 -4.51
N LEU A 551 8.54 24.74 -3.53
CA LEU A 551 7.10 24.51 -3.38
C LEU A 551 6.50 25.52 -2.41
N VAL A 552 5.57 26.33 -2.88
CA VAL A 552 4.82 27.29 -2.06
C VAL A 552 3.65 26.59 -1.38
N VAL A 553 3.69 26.48 -0.05
CA VAL A 553 2.64 25.92 0.80
C VAL A 553 2.10 26.99 1.77
N SER A 554 0.88 26.82 2.24
CA SER A 554 0.22 27.72 3.21
C SER A 554 -0.42 26.93 4.35
N ASN A 555 -0.95 27.63 5.36
CA ASN A 555 -1.78 27.07 6.42
C ASN A 555 -1.08 26.11 7.40
N TYR A 556 0.23 26.27 7.61
CA TYR A 556 0.97 25.54 8.65
C TYR A 556 1.39 26.44 9.81
N SER A 557 1.32 25.89 11.03
CA SER A 557 1.92 26.54 12.21
C SER A 557 3.42 26.35 12.18
N PHE A 558 4.18 27.33 12.67
CA PHE A 558 5.63 27.18 12.77
C PHE A 558 6.23 27.97 13.92
N TYR A 559 7.43 27.56 14.31
CA TYR A 559 8.26 28.18 15.32
C TYR A 559 9.55 28.70 14.70
N THR A 560 9.93 29.94 15.00
CA THR A 560 11.25 30.47 14.67
C THR A 560 12.15 30.42 15.89
N PHE A 561 13.40 29.99 15.69
CA PHE A 561 14.42 29.86 16.72
C PHE A 561 15.34 31.08 16.72
N PRO A 562 16.08 31.34 17.82
CA PRO A 562 17.20 32.29 17.80
C PRO A 562 18.20 31.98 16.68
N GLU A 563 18.80 32.99 16.07
CA GLU A 563 19.72 32.83 14.93
C GLU A 563 20.98 32.01 15.29
N ASP A 564 21.41 32.06 16.54
CA ASP A 564 22.54 31.31 17.06
C ASP A 564 22.16 29.90 17.55
N TRP A 565 20.88 29.52 17.47
CA TRP A 565 20.41 28.23 17.95
C TRP A 565 20.94 27.07 17.09
N LYS A 566 21.54 26.08 17.75
CA LYS A 566 22.08 24.88 17.10
C LYS A 566 21.26 23.66 17.52
N PHE A 567 20.63 23.02 16.53
CA PHE A 567 19.94 21.76 16.76
C PHE A 567 20.93 20.68 17.21
N PRO A 568 20.62 19.94 18.30
CA PRO A 568 21.47 18.85 18.73
C PRO A 568 21.48 17.73 17.68
N ARG A 569 22.64 17.08 17.50
CA ARG A 569 22.79 15.97 16.54
C ARG A 569 22.00 14.71 16.92
N ALA A 570 21.65 14.57 18.20
CA ALA A 570 20.85 13.48 18.75
C ALA A 570 20.18 13.93 20.06
N GLY A 571 19.11 13.24 20.45
CA GLY A 571 18.38 13.49 21.70
C GLY A 571 17.11 14.32 21.53
N SER A 572 16.60 14.81 22.67
CA SER A 572 15.44 15.70 22.74
C SER A 572 15.79 16.99 23.47
N PHE A 573 15.06 18.06 23.17
CA PHE A 573 15.14 19.31 23.90
C PHE A 573 13.74 19.93 24.03
N VAL A 574 13.58 20.82 25.00
CA VAL A 574 12.29 21.47 25.25
C VAL A 574 12.29 22.83 24.58
N VAL A 575 11.16 23.17 23.96
CA VAL A 575 10.87 24.52 23.50
C VAL A 575 9.71 25.08 24.31
N LYS A 576 9.81 26.35 24.68
CA LYS A 576 8.72 27.09 25.29
C LYS A 576 8.04 27.93 24.22
N GLY A 577 6.81 27.54 23.86
CA GLY A 577 5.90 28.39 23.11
C GLY A 577 5.11 29.30 24.06
N TRP A 578 4.19 30.12 23.51
CA TRP A 578 3.41 31.11 24.26
C TRP A 578 2.82 30.59 25.59
N GLU A 579 2.03 29.52 25.57
CA GLU A 579 1.28 29.01 26.74
C GLU A 579 1.65 27.58 27.16
N SER A 580 2.65 26.93 26.52
CA SER A 580 2.97 25.52 26.84
C SER A 580 4.40 25.15 26.48
N TYR A 581 4.91 24.11 27.16
CA TYR A 581 6.17 23.46 26.84
C TYR A 581 5.96 22.32 25.84
N TYR A 582 6.88 22.21 24.89
CA TYR A 582 6.89 21.13 23.90
C TYR A 582 8.26 20.46 23.89
N ARG A 583 8.27 19.13 23.83
CA ARG A 583 9.49 18.34 23.62
C ARG A 583 9.68 18.11 22.13
N ILE A 584 10.79 18.60 21.59
CA ILE A 584 11.22 18.26 20.24
C ILE A 584 12.14 17.04 20.33
N THR A 585 11.78 15.97 19.64
CA THR A 585 12.54 14.71 19.55
C THR A 585 12.93 14.42 18.10
N HIS A 586 13.98 13.60 17.94
CA HIS A 586 14.38 13.04 16.64
C HIS A 586 14.71 14.10 15.58
N ALA A 587 15.49 15.13 15.93
CA ALA A 587 16.00 16.09 14.96
C ALA A 587 17.05 15.42 14.05
N HIS A 588 16.61 14.78 12.98
CA HIS A 588 17.48 14.34 11.89
C HIS A 588 17.85 15.56 11.02
N ALA A 589 18.58 16.51 11.59
CA ALA A 589 19.12 17.63 10.84
C ALA A 589 20.25 17.12 9.93
N LEU A 590 20.01 17.16 8.61
CA LEU A 590 21.00 16.86 7.59
C LEU A 590 22.05 17.97 7.60
N THR A 591 23.06 17.78 8.45
CA THR A 591 24.33 18.50 8.59
C THR A 591 24.64 19.59 7.54
N VAL A 592 24.18 20.82 7.78
CA VAL A 592 24.82 22.10 7.42
C VAL A 592 24.35 23.14 8.45
N GLY A 593 25.19 24.13 8.80
CA GLY A 593 24.78 25.21 9.72
C GLY A 593 23.51 25.89 9.23
N VAL A 594 22.47 25.87 10.06
CA VAL A 594 21.18 26.54 9.84
C VAL A 594 21.32 27.95 10.41
N ALA A 595 21.37 28.97 9.56
CA ALA A 595 21.64 30.34 10.01
C ALA A 595 20.41 30.99 10.66
N ARG A 596 19.20 30.64 10.20
CA ARG A 596 17.94 31.14 10.76
C ARG A 596 16.94 29.99 10.85
N PRO A 597 16.99 29.17 11.91
CA PRO A 597 16.18 27.96 11.99
C PRO A 597 14.70 28.25 12.22
N ALA A 598 13.85 27.48 11.54
CA ALA A 598 12.45 27.36 11.87
C ALA A 598 11.97 25.92 11.80
N VAL A 599 10.90 25.63 12.54
CA VAL A 599 10.21 24.34 12.50
C VAL A 599 8.78 24.58 12.04
N ILE A 600 8.45 24.06 10.86
CA ILE A 600 7.07 24.03 10.34
C ILE A 600 6.40 22.76 10.86
N LEU A 601 5.17 22.87 11.38
CA LEU A 601 4.41 21.77 11.95
C LEU A 601 3.32 21.33 10.97
N GLU A 602 3.19 20.01 10.81
CA GLU A 602 2.14 19.41 9.99
C GLU A 602 0.74 19.75 10.54
N GLN A 603 0.60 19.74 11.87
CA GLN A 603 -0.59 20.18 12.62
C GLN A 603 -0.19 20.77 13.98
N PRO A 604 -1.05 21.59 14.62
CA PRO A 604 -0.88 21.94 16.01
C PRO A 604 -0.81 20.68 16.89
N PRO A 605 0.20 20.54 17.76
CA PRO A 605 0.32 19.35 18.61
C PRO A 605 -0.77 19.35 19.68
N ALA A 606 -1.63 18.34 19.67
CA ALA A 606 -2.54 18.02 20.78
C ALA A 606 -1.93 17.00 21.76
N ALA A 607 -0.99 16.18 21.27
CA ALA A 607 -0.17 15.25 22.06
C ALA A 607 1.21 15.10 21.40
N ILE A 608 1.27 14.65 20.13
CA ILE A 608 2.49 14.61 19.32
C ILE A 608 2.16 15.07 17.88
N SER A 609 3.03 15.88 17.27
CA SER A 609 2.93 16.33 15.87
C SER A 609 4.26 16.15 15.14
N ARG A 610 4.21 15.97 13.82
CA ARG A 610 5.41 15.96 12.97
C ARG A 610 5.75 17.38 12.54
N GLY A 611 7.04 17.64 12.36
CA GLY A 611 7.50 18.90 11.79
C GLY A 611 8.70 18.70 10.88
N ILE A 612 8.97 19.73 10.09
CA ILE A 612 10.19 19.85 9.32
C ILE A 612 11.00 21.03 9.83
N VAL A 613 12.31 20.85 9.86
CA VAL A 613 13.27 21.91 10.11
C VAL A 613 13.59 22.57 8.77
N VAL A 614 13.50 23.89 8.73
CA VAL A 614 13.89 24.71 7.59
C VAL A 614 14.89 25.79 8.01
N ASP A 615 15.78 26.15 7.11
CA ASP A 615 16.62 27.34 7.23
C ASP A 615 15.95 28.50 6.50
N ILE A 616 15.74 29.66 7.13
CA ILE A 616 15.09 30.84 6.53
C ILE A 616 16.13 31.71 5.82
N TRP A 617 15.94 31.94 4.52
CA TRP A 617 16.90 32.69 3.70
C TRP A 617 16.44 34.14 3.50
N ARG A 618 15.13 34.32 3.28
CA ARG A 618 14.55 35.61 2.91
C ARG A 618 13.13 35.75 3.46
N GLU A 619 12.84 36.92 4.02
CA GLU A 619 11.51 37.37 4.44
C GLU A 619 11.22 38.67 3.69
N ASP A 620 10.10 38.75 2.98
CA ASP A 620 9.68 39.98 2.28
C ASP A 620 8.45 40.53 3.01
N ASP A 621 8.57 41.75 3.54
CA ASP A 621 7.51 42.60 4.14
C ASP A 621 6.25 41.86 4.63
N GLY A 622 6.37 41.19 5.79
CA GLY A 622 5.24 40.57 6.48
C GLY A 622 4.88 39.15 6.05
N LEU A 623 5.64 38.55 5.12
CA LEU A 623 5.56 37.13 4.76
C LEU A 623 6.98 36.48 4.82
N VAL A 624 7.15 35.47 5.66
CA VAL A 624 8.29 34.53 5.65
C VAL A 624 8.11 33.59 4.48
N LYS A 625 8.83 33.81 3.38
CA LYS A 625 8.53 33.15 2.10
C LYS A 625 9.50 32.07 1.68
N PHE A 626 10.76 32.01 2.13
CA PHE A 626 11.74 31.10 1.51
C PHE A 626 12.57 30.34 2.53
N GLY A 627 12.33 29.02 2.61
CA GLY A 627 13.04 28.11 3.49
C GLY A 627 13.70 26.95 2.74
N ARG A 628 14.90 26.53 3.14
CA ARG A 628 15.50 25.28 2.66
C ARG A 628 15.12 24.15 3.62
N HIS A 629 14.62 23.02 3.11
CA HIS A 629 14.40 21.83 3.92
C HIS A 629 15.74 21.27 4.46
N VAL A 630 15.87 21.12 5.78
CA VAL A 630 17.12 20.64 6.42
C VAL A 630 16.92 19.41 7.30
N GLY A 631 15.69 19.01 7.63
CA GLY A 631 15.46 17.79 8.40
C GLY A 631 14.03 17.62 8.92
N HIS A 632 13.80 16.55 9.66
CA HIS A 632 12.51 16.22 10.28
C HIS A 632 12.61 16.23 11.81
N VAL A 633 11.50 16.51 12.48
CA VAL A 633 11.35 16.48 13.94
C VAL A 633 9.98 15.92 14.35
N SER A 634 9.90 15.38 15.57
CA SER A 634 8.64 15.09 16.26
C SER A 634 8.47 16.02 17.46
N VAL A 635 7.28 16.57 17.66
CA VAL A 635 6.98 17.57 18.69
C VAL A 635 5.89 17.05 19.61
N GLU A 636 6.21 16.84 20.87
CA GLU A 636 5.31 16.35 21.91
C GLU A 636 4.91 17.48 22.88
N VAL A 637 3.67 17.49 23.38
CA VAL A 637 3.19 18.47 24.37
C VAL A 637 3.53 17.98 25.78
N LEU A 638 4.18 18.81 26.59
CA LEU A 638 4.57 18.48 27.97
C LEU A 638 3.67 19.13 29.05
N GLY A 639 2.81 20.08 28.69
CA GLY A 639 2.02 20.85 29.68
C GLY A 639 2.89 21.89 30.39
N ASP A 640 2.75 22.02 31.72
CA ASP A 640 3.42 23.05 32.57
C ASP A 640 4.76 22.60 33.19
N GLU A 641 5.11 21.32 33.09
CA GLU A 641 6.30 20.77 33.75
C GLU A 641 7.50 20.69 32.80
N SER A 642 8.65 21.21 33.24
CA SER A 642 9.95 20.85 32.67
C SER A 642 10.96 20.64 33.80
N ALA A 643 11.28 19.38 34.10
CA ALA A 643 12.30 19.03 35.07
C ALA A 643 13.64 18.81 34.34
N GLY A 644 14.51 19.82 34.32
CA GLY A 644 15.95 19.66 34.04
C GLY A 644 16.40 19.58 32.57
N GLU A 645 15.53 19.84 31.59
CA GLU A 645 15.88 19.83 30.16
C GLU A 645 16.27 21.22 29.63
N VAL A 646 17.08 21.30 28.57
CA VAL A 646 17.43 22.56 27.91
C VAL A 646 16.17 23.17 27.30
N VAL A 647 15.80 24.38 27.75
CA VAL A 647 14.63 25.12 27.26
C VAL A 647 15.07 26.19 26.27
N CYS A 648 14.59 26.12 25.03
CA CYS A 648 14.70 27.20 24.04
C CYS A 648 13.39 27.99 24.00
N GLU A 649 13.46 29.31 24.13
CA GLU A 649 12.31 30.16 23.83
C GLU A 649 12.13 30.26 22.31
N VAL A 650 10.94 29.98 21.82
CA VAL A 650 10.63 30.03 20.38
C VAL A 650 9.46 30.95 20.12
N VAL A 651 9.50 31.65 18.98
CA VAL A 651 8.40 32.54 18.57
C VAL A 651 7.47 31.77 17.65
N LYS A 652 6.21 31.58 18.08
CA LYS A 652 5.15 31.06 17.21
C LYS A 652 4.72 32.16 16.25
N ARG A 653 4.72 31.88 14.96
CA ARG A 653 4.26 32.82 13.93
C ARG A 653 2.85 32.45 13.44
N PRO A 654 2.08 33.41 12.89
CA PRO A 654 0.74 33.16 12.38
C PRO A 654 0.70 32.12 11.26
N ILE A 655 -0.41 31.37 11.19
CA ILE A 655 -0.67 30.34 10.17
C ILE A 655 -0.87 30.94 8.76
N SER A 656 -1.16 32.25 8.67
CA SER A 656 -1.40 32.97 7.42
C SER A 656 -0.17 33.15 6.52
N TYR A 657 1.01 32.75 6.99
CA TYR A 657 2.25 32.83 6.23
C TYR A 657 2.30 31.76 5.13
N LYS A 658 2.89 32.11 3.99
CA LYS A 658 3.16 31.18 2.88
C LYS A 658 4.64 30.84 2.83
N TRP A 659 4.97 29.55 2.77
CA TRP A 659 6.32 29.02 2.74
C TRP A 659 6.66 28.47 1.36
N CYS A 660 7.69 28.99 0.71
CA CYS A 660 8.36 28.37 -0.43
C CYS A 660 9.51 27.51 0.12
N VAL A 661 9.32 26.20 0.10
CA VAL A 661 10.34 25.24 0.52
C VAL A 661 11.15 24.86 -0.71
N GLY A 662 12.42 25.29 -0.76
CA GLY A 662 13.34 25.08 -1.88
C GLY A 662 14.03 23.73 -1.89
#